data_AF-A0A1I3ZXY4-F1
#
_entry.id   AF-A0A1I3ZXY4-F1
#
_cell.length_a   1.000
_cell.length_b   1.000
_cell.length_c   1.000
_cell.angle_alpha   90.00
_cell.angle_beta   90.00
_cell.angle_gamma   90.00
#
_symmetry.space_group_name_H-M   'P 1'
#
loop_
_entity.id
_entity.type
_entity.pdbx_description
1 polymer ?
#
loop_
_entity_poly.entity_id
_entity_poly.type
_entity_poly.pdbx_seq_one_letter_code
_entity_poly.pdbx_strand_id
1 'polypeptide(L)'
;MDYFNLSSRVVMFSICTSLEYDLKSFILETGDIYFTETMVKKSKDRNKKLNQNEPEEILNELDLGDFIEIIYRNPFKHKINNENANILREYFSKIIPIRNRVMHTRPLELGDRAILYEVLEEIEQKLPLLSWNATLRTRALLKTDPTKLVNQKYMRVKEFESNVYHNLPEPEFDDTGYIGRKNEIKEIKRLLKDDKNHVITIMGNGGIGKTAIAVKSLYDLVDDPENEYDAILWISLKTRTLARGEFTKIENSIQSVTDFFSSGEKLIIKDENQTPEQNIVNFMREFKVLLVLDNLETINSNHIVQFLKEVPGSSKVLITSRHGIGELENRYNLQGLNQKDAIVYFRELAKFYGVSVYKKPESEVKKLVTDHLYSNPLSIKWFITGIHNGITENVLISNKESLIEFCMSNVYEKLSDDSKKILQLFLVENTELSSGEIDYFMGIDNVKLRESINNLLTTNMITITSENFKLNDMAKDYLALYHSPTNDFFMNTLKKRKHLNNMIQQIKVQNEMDPFNPKSLYKNSEDRNHKLSSYYLSKALESSSKQEWEDAFALIHKAENITPDYFEVYKIKAFIQAEKRDLFNALTSYEIALDKCENDFEKSTVLYLYSVFNTIKLSDLEKAFSLIEEAESYYPDNLKILLEKSRVLMYQGLFHESEDILKNVDSRKDELDLQSENIFVSRYADLQRRKAEHIKTRDVEKKLDLLKKGINIIETVDRIDTKSYVTMAKILKELSFLYFDKNSMEFLFATLEKHFSSLKSNKSHDLKKMKEILISHRHEIPNNLYLSLKKYVYDYTVDAKEIYNKNEGIVVFIKEHFGFIANAHNRSIYFNVNNIEEGTSVGDKVKFSTYRNPKGIAAKNIKLIR
;
A
#
# COMPACT_ATOMS: atom_id res chain seq x y z
N MET A 1 -37.86 19.08 35.64
CA MET A 1 -38.69 19.69 34.59
C MET A 1 -38.21 19.11 33.29
N ASP A 2 -39.00 18.22 32.68
CA ASP A 2 -38.71 17.72 31.34
C ASP A 2 -38.73 18.92 30.40
N TYR A 3 -37.55 19.33 29.91
CA TYR A 3 -37.45 20.36 28.90
C TYR A 3 -38.06 19.81 27.62
N PHE A 4 -39.32 20.15 27.37
CA PHE A 4 -39.98 19.88 26.11
C PHE A 4 -39.29 20.74 25.04
N ASN A 5 -38.28 20.18 24.37
CA ASN A 5 -37.63 20.85 23.24
C ASN A 5 -38.60 20.85 22.05
N LEU A 6 -39.35 21.95 21.90
CA LEU A 6 -40.03 22.24 20.63
C LEU A 6 -38.98 22.23 19.52
N SER A 7 -39.33 21.68 18.35
CA SER A 7 -38.42 21.70 17.20
C SER A 7 -38.00 23.14 16.90
N SER A 8 -36.73 23.33 16.54
CA SER A 8 -36.19 24.66 16.20
C SER A 8 -37.08 25.37 15.18
N ARG A 9 -37.57 24.62 14.20
CA ARG A 9 -38.46 25.12 13.17
C ARG A 9 -39.79 25.65 13.71
N VAL A 10 -40.42 25.00 14.69
CA VAL A 10 -41.68 25.52 15.27
C VAL A 10 -41.43 26.83 16.02
N VAL A 11 -40.35 26.92 16.79
CA VAL A 11 -39.97 28.17 17.49
C VAL A 11 -39.71 29.29 16.48
N MET A 12 -38.88 29.02 15.47
CA MET A 12 -38.54 30.01 14.45
C MET A 12 -39.77 30.39 13.61
N PHE A 13 -40.67 29.43 13.34
CA PHE A 13 -41.94 29.69 12.67
C PHE A 13 -42.78 30.66 13.49
N SER A 14 -42.97 30.41 14.79
CA SER A 14 -43.71 31.34 15.65
C SER A 14 -43.11 32.75 15.68
N ILE A 15 -41.78 32.87 15.69
CA ILE A 15 -41.10 34.18 15.63
C ILE A 15 -41.42 34.87 14.29
N CYS A 16 -41.13 34.20 13.16
CA CYS A 16 -41.37 34.75 11.83
C CYS A 16 -42.83 35.16 11.61
N THR A 17 -43.78 34.32 12.00
CA THR A 17 -45.21 34.62 11.80
C THR A 17 -45.69 35.74 12.71
N SER A 18 -45.12 35.88 13.91
CA SER A 18 -45.44 37.03 14.78
C SER A 18 -44.91 38.34 14.24
N LEU A 19 -43.72 38.33 13.61
CA LEU A 19 -43.16 39.50 12.92
C LEU A 19 -44.02 39.91 11.73
N GLU A 20 -44.44 38.95 10.91
CA GLU A 20 -45.34 39.19 9.77
C GLU A 20 -46.69 39.75 10.22
N TYR A 21 -47.24 39.21 11.29
CA TYR A 21 -48.52 39.67 11.83
C TYR A 21 -48.46 41.13 12.29
N ASP A 22 -47.41 41.50 13.06
CA ASP A 22 -47.24 42.87 13.54
C ASP A 22 -47.00 43.84 12.37
N LEU A 23 -46.19 43.45 11.38
CA LEU A 23 -45.97 44.25 10.16
C LEU A 23 -47.26 44.43 9.35
N LYS A 24 -48.03 43.37 9.15
CA LYS A 24 -49.32 43.43 8.44
C LYS A 24 -50.28 44.36 9.18
N SER A 25 -50.38 44.22 10.50
CA SER A 25 -51.23 45.06 11.35
C SER A 25 -50.82 46.54 11.25
N PHE A 26 -49.53 46.83 11.27
CA PHE A 26 -49.00 48.17 11.10
C PHE A 26 -49.35 48.79 9.73
N ILE A 27 -49.24 48.04 8.64
CA ILE A 27 -49.63 48.49 7.30
C ILE A 27 -51.14 48.79 7.24
N LEU A 28 -51.98 47.94 7.85
CA LEU A 28 -53.43 48.13 7.89
C LEU A 28 -53.84 49.35 8.73
N GLU A 29 -53.18 49.59 9.86
CA GLU A 29 -53.47 50.73 10.76
C GLU A 29 -53.11 52.10 10.17
N THR A 30 -52.25 52.15 9.16
CA THR A 30 -51.77 53.39 8.52
C THR A 30 -52.60 53.85 7.31
N GLY A 31 -53.55 53.04 6.84
CA GLY A 31 -54.71 53.45 6.03
C GLY A 31 -54.50 53.63 4.52
N ASP A 32 -53.40 54.21 4.05
CA ASP A 32 -53.14 54.47 2.63
C ASP A 32 -52.14 53.48 2.01
N ILE A 33 -52.61 52.27 1.67
CA ILE A 33 -51.76 51.20 1.11
C ILE A 33 -51.71 51.29 -0.42
N TYR A 34 -50.50 51.37 -0.98
CA TYR A 34 -50.29 51.32 -2.43
C TYR A 34 -49.67 49.98 -2.84
N PHE A 35 -50.43 49.19 -3.58
CA PHE A 35 -49.95 47.94 -4.17
C PHE A 35 -49.42 48.17 -5.58
N THR A 36 -48.30 47.53 -5.93
CA THR A 36 -47.79 47.53 -7.30
C THR A 36 -48.61 46.58 -8.18
N GLU A 37 -48.54 46.77 -9.51
CA GLU A 37 -49.14 45.82 -10.45
C GLU A 37 -48.62 44.39 -10.25
N THR A 38 -47.34 44.24 -9.87
CA THR A 38 -46.74 42.95 -9.57
C THR A 38 -47.34 42.30 -8.32
N MET A 39 -47.57 43.06 -7.25
CA MET A 39 -48.20 42.57 -6.01
C MET A 39 -49.66 42.16 -6.26
N VAL A 40 -50.41 42.97 -7.00
CA VAL A 40 -51.82 42.67 -7.35
C VAL A 40 -51.91 41.45 -8.26
N LYS A 41 -50.98 41.28 -9.20
CA LYS A 41 -50.93 40.07 -10.04
C LYS A 41 -50.59 38.84 -9.21
N LYS A 42 -49.58 38.94 -8.34
CA LYS A 42 -49.13 37.86 -7.44
C LYS A 42 -50.27 37.37 -6.53
N SER A 43 -51.05 38.27 -5.94
CA SER A 43 -52.18 37.90 -5.08
C SER A 43 -53.30 37.19 -5.85
N LYS A 44 -53.59 37.62 -7.09
CA LYS A 44 -54.57 36.95 -7.97
C LYS A 44 -54.15 35.54 -8.39
N ASP A 45 -52.87 35.39 -8.74
CA ASP A 45 -52.34 34.10 -9.18
C ASP A 45 -52.42 33.06 -8.04
N ARG A 46 -52.21 33.49 -6.78
CA ARG A 46 -52.31 32.66 -5.57
C ARG A 46 -53.75 32.38 -5.14
N ASN A 47 -54.63 33.38 -5.21
CA ASN A 47 -56.02 33.26 -4.81
C ASN A 47 -56.98 33.89 -5.83
N LYS A 48 -57.47 33.04 -6.75
CA LYS A 48 -58.41 33.45 -7.81
C LYS A 48 -59.76 33.98 -7.31
N LYS A 49 -60.10 33.78 -6.02
CA LYS A 49 -61.37 34.20 -5.41
C LYS A 49 -61.24 35.46 -4.54
N LEU A 50 -60.07 36.08 -4.49
CA LEU A 50 -59.76 37.24 -3.67
C LEU A 50 -60.55 38.50 -4.08
N ASN A 51 -61.08 39.21 -3.08
CA ASN A 51 -61.67 40.53 -3.18
C ASN A 51 -60.58 41.63 -3.20
N GLN A 52 -60.33 42.19 -4.38
CA GLN A 52 -59.31 43.25 -4.57
C GLN A 52 -59.63 44.57 -3.87
N ASN A 53 -60.88 44.76 -3.42
CA ASN A 53 -61.28 45.97 -2.70
C ASN A 53 -60.96 45.89 -1.19
N GLU A 54 -60.50 44.73 -0.71
CA GLU A 54 -60.09 44.53 0.68
C GLU A 54 -58.57 44.44 0.76
N PRO A 55 -57.87 45.50 1.23
CA PRO A 55 -56.42 45.50 1.33
C PRO A 55 -55.86 44.37 2.20
N GLU A 56 -56.62 43.94 3.21
CA GLU A 56 -56.24 42.81 4.06
C GLU A 56 -56.20 41.48 3.28
N GLU A 57 -57.16 41.23 2.38
CA GLU A 57 -57.13 40.04 1.55
C GLU A 57 -55.92 40.05 0.62
N ILE A 58 -55.55 41.20 0.04
CA ILE A 58 -54.35 41.33 -0.78
C ILE A 58 -53.09 41.04 0.05
N LEU A 59 -52.97 41.64 1.23
CA LEU A 59 -51.83 41.44 2.12
C LEU A 59 -51.68 39.98 2.56
N ASN A 60 -52.77 39.23 2.74
CA ASN A 60 -52.72 37.81 3.11
C ASN A 60 -52.06 36.92 2.04
N GLU A 61 -51.95 37.40 0.80
CA GLU A 61 -51.36 36.67 -0.32
C GLU A 61 -49.96 37.19 -0.72
N LEU A 62 -49.41 38.16 0.02
CA LEU A 62 -48.09 38.75 -0.23
C LEU A 62 -47.00 38.18 0.71
N ASP A 63 -45.74 38.24 0.28
CA ASP A 63 -44.61 37.74 1.07
C ASP A 63 -44.11 38.83 2.04
N LEU A 64 -43.35 38.44 3.07
CA LEU A 64 -42.72 39.38 4.00
C LEU A 64 -41.92 40.49 3.30
N GLY A 65 -41.22 40.17 2.21
CA GLY A 65 -40.49 41.17 1.41
C GLY A 65 -41.40 42.24 0.78
N ASP A 66 -42.63 41.87 0.40
CA ASP A 66 -43.60 42.81 -0.16
C ASP A 66 -44.10 43.79 0.91
N PHE A 67 -44.27 43.34 2.16
CA PHE A 67 -44.63 44.23 3.28
C PHE A 67 -43.57 45.31 3.51
N ILE A 68 -42.29 44.92 3.46
CA ILE A 68 -41.17 45.85 3.60
C ILE A 68 -41.15 46.83 2.42
N GLU A 69 -41.38 46.35 1.19
CA GLU A 69 -41.42 47.20 -0.01
C GLU A 69 -42.60 48.20 0.02
N ILE A 70 -43.77 47.80 0.53
CA ILE A 70 -44.94 48.69 0.71
C ILE A 70 -44.56 49.87 1.61
N ILE A 71 -43.97 49.58 2.77
CA ILE A 71 -43.53 50.60 3.73
C ILE A 71 -42.42 51.46 3.11
N TYR A 72 -41.44 50.83 2.45
CA TYR A 72 -40.27 51.49 1.90
C TYR A 72 -40.58 52.47 0.76
N ARG A 73 -41.55 52.15 -0.11
CA ARG A 73 -41.94 53.01 -1.23
C ARG A 73 -42.64 54.29 -0.79
N ASN A 74 -43.40 54.23 0.30
CA ASN A 74 -44.23 55.34 0.76
C ASN A 74 -44.09 55.57 2.27
N PRO A 75 -42.88 55.82 2.79
CA PRO A 75 -42.63 55.79 4.23
C PRO A 75 -43.47 56.82 4.99
N PHE A 76 -43.63 58.03 4.43
CA PHE A 76 -44.43 59.10 5.04
C PHE A 76 -45.91 58.75 5.18
N LYS A 77 -46.48 57.97 4.24
CA LYS A 77 -47.86 57.48 4.33
C LYS A 77 -48.04 56.50 5.48
N HIS A 78 -47.00 55.72 5.75
CA HIS A 78 -46.93 54.83 6.90
C HIS A 78 -46.39 55.50 8.16
N LYS A 79 -46.36 56.84 8.23
CA LYS A 79 -45.90 57.64 9.39
C LYS A 79 -44.44 57.38 9.79
N ILE A 80 -43.60 56.97 8.84
CA ILE A 80 -42.16 56.72 9.02
C ILE A 80 -41.36 57.67 8.09
N ASN A 81 -40.14 58.07 8.47
CA ASN A 81 -39.25 58.86 7.60
C ASN A 81 -38.35 57.96 6.72
N ASN A 82 -37.71 58.53 5.70
CA ASN A 82 -36.86 57.77 4.78
C ASN A 82 -35.70 57.02 5.49
N GLU A 83 -35.14 57.60 6.55
CA GLU A 83 -34.05 57.00 7.32
C GLU A 83 -34.51 55.71 8.02
N ASN A 84 -35.62 55.77 8.74
CA ASN A 84 -36.19 54.61 9.43
C ASN A 84 -36.71 53.54 8.46
N ALA A 85 -37.18 53.93 7.27
CA ALA A 85 -37.53 52.99 6.22
C ALA A 85 -36.30 52.25 5.66
N ASN A 86 -35.15 52.93 5.53
CA ASN A 86 -33.88 52.27 5.19
C ASN A 86 -33.43 51.31 6.30
N ILE A 87 -33.52 51.71 7.57
CA ILE A 87 -33.20 50.85 8.73
C ILE A 87 -34.08 49.59 8.71
N LEU A 88 -35.40 49.74 8.51
CA LEU A 88 -36.34 48.62 8.39
C LEU A 88 -35.92 47.67 7.26
N ARG A 89 -35.62 48.20 6.07
CA ARG A 89 -35.20 47.42 4.90
C ARG A 89 -33.90 46.66 5.15
N GLU A 90 -32.87 47.32 5.68
CA GLU A 90 -31.60 46.67 6.02
C GLU A 90 -31.79 45.59 7.09
N TYR A 91 -32.62 45.86 8.10
CA TYR A 91 -32.88 44.92 9.19
C TYR A 91 -33.55 43.64 8.67
N PHE A 92 -34.61 43.78 7.86
CA PHE A 92 -35.34 42.64 7.30
C PHE A 92 -34.61 41.93 6.15
N SER A 93 -33.61 42.56 5.52
CA SER A 93 -32.77 41.89 4.51
C SER A 93 -32.07 40.63 5.02
N LYS A 94 -31.77 40.58 6.33
CA LYS A 94 -31.16 39.42 7.01
C LYS A 94 -32.20 38.41 7.50
N ILE A 95 -33.43 38.85 7.75
CA ILE A 95 -34.52 38.02 8.32
C ILE A 95 -35.26 37.26 7.22
N ILE A 96 -35.53 37.91 6.08
CA ILE A 96 -36.30 37.34 4.97
C ILE A 96 -35.71 36.00 4.49
N PRO A 97 -34.39 35.83 4.27
CA PRO A 97 -33.83 34.54 3.88
C PRO A 97 -34.06 33.43 4.92
N ILE A 98 -33.94 33.76 6.21
CA ILE A 98 -34.16 32.80 7.31
C ILE A 98 -35.62 32.40 7.35
N ARG A 99 -36.52 33.38 7.29
CA ARG A 99 -37.96 33.17 7.26
C ARG A 99 -38.35 32.26 6.11
N ASN A 100 -37.83 32.51 4.91
CA ASN A 100 -38.14 31.69 3.73
C ASN A 100 -37.72 30.23 3.97
N ARG A 101 -36.53 30.01 4.56
CA ARG A 101 -36.12 28.64 4.90
C ARG A 101 -37.04 27.96 5.90
N VAL A 102 -37.49 28.70 6.92
CA VAL A 102 -38.38 28.20 7.97
C VAL A 102 -39.74 27.79 7.39
N MET A 103 -40.34 28.64 6.56
CA MET A 103 -41.68 28.45 6.01
C MET A 103 -41.74 27.37 4.92
N HIS A 104 -40.68 27.22 4.12
CA HIS A 104 -40.62 26.29 2.97
C HIS A 104 -39.97 24.94 3.29
N THR A 105 -39.89 24.59 4.58
CA THR A 105 -39.25 23.36 5.07
C THR A 105 -37.82 23.15 4.54
N ARG A 106 -37.12 24.25 4.18
CA ARG A 106 -35.76 24.21 3.61
C ARG A 106 -34.72 23.97 4.71
N PRO A 107 -33.56 23.37 4.37
CA PRO A 107 -32.42 23.23 5.27
C PRO A 107 -32.08 24.53 5.99
N LEU A 108 -32.18 24.53 7.33
CA LEU A 108 -31.73 25.67 8.13
C LEU A 108 -30.21 25.81 8.06
N GLU A 109 -29.71 27.05 8.14
CA GLU A 109 -28.28 27.36 8.17
C GLU A 109 -27.79 27.59 9.61
N LEU A 110 -26.48 27.42 9.80
CA LEU A 110 -25.85 27.73 11.08
C LEU A 110 -26.09 29.19 11.48
N GLY A 111 -26.65 29.40 12.67
CA GLY A 111 -26.89 30.74 13.24
C GLY A 111 -28.28 31.31 12.94
N ASP A 112 -29.08 30.71 12.06
CA ASP A 112 -30.43 31.18 11.73
C ASP A 112 -31.31 31.36 12.98
N ARG A 113 -31.28 30.36 13.87
CA ARG A 113 -31.98 30.41 15.15
C ARG A 113 -31.47 31.55 16.03
N ALA A 114 -30.16 31.72 16.16
CA ALA A 114 -29.57 32.74 17.00
C ALA A 114 -29.96 34.15 16.53
N ILE A 115 -29.93 34.39 15.21
CA ILE A 115 -30.36 35.66 14.61
C ILE A 115 -31.82 35.95 14.93
N LEU A 116 -32.74 34.98 14.79
CA LEU A 116 -34.14 35.21 15.13
C LEU A 116 -34.39 35.44 16.62
N TYR A 117 -33.60 34.80 17.49
CA TYR A 117 -33.65 35.08 18.94
C TYR A 117 -33.13 36.47 19.29
N GLU A 118 -32.05 36.92 18.65
CA GLU A 118 -31.53 38.30 18.78
C GLU A 118 -32.58 39.30 18.31
N VAL A 119 -33.19 39.07 17.15
CA VAL A 119 -34.31 39.88 16.64
C VAL A 119 -35.43 39.95 17.67
N LEU A 120 -35.85 38.81 18.23
CA LEU A 120 -36.92 38.75 19.21
C LEU A 120 -36.62 39.59 20.47
N GLU A 121 -35.38 39.63 20.92
CA GLU A 121 -34.98 40.42 22.10
C GLU A 121 -34.81 41.91 21.77
N GLU A 122 -34.31 42.27 20.59
CA GLU A 122 -33.90 43.65 20.26
C GLU A 122 -34.90 44.44 19.40
N ILE A 123 -35.90 43.80 18.78
CA ILE A 123 -36.73 44.44 17.73
C ILE A 123 -37.43 45.73 18.17
N GLU A 124 -37.91 45.79 19.42
CA GLU A 124 -38.54 46.97 20.00
C GLU A 124 -37.58 48.17 20.11
N GLN A 125 -36.30 47.90 20.38
CA GLN A 125 -35.26 48.94 20.47
C GLN A 125 -34.76 49.37 19.09
N LYS A 126 -34.63 48.42 18.16
CA LYS A 126 -34.14 48.67 16.80
C LYS A 126 -35.18 49.35 15.91
N LEU A 127 -36.46 49.01 16.10
CA LEU A 127 -37.59 49.52 15.32
C LEU A 127 -38.72 50.01 16.24
N PRO A 128 -38.49 51.09 17.01
CA PRO A 128 -39.43 51.57 18.04
C PRO A 128 -40.69 52.24 17.47
N LEU A 129 -40.69 52.56 16.18
CA LEU A 129 -41.83 53.21 15.51
C LEU A 129 -42.96 52.23 15.16
N LEU A 130 -42.72 50.91 15.28
CA LEU A 130 -43.69 49.86 15.01
C LEU A 130 -44.13 49.18 16.32
N SER A 131 -45.41 48.80 16.39
CA SER A 131 -45.99 48.10 17.54
C SER A 131 -45.82 46.58 17.40
N TRP A 132 -44.93 45.99 18.20
CA TRP A 132 -44.58 44.56 18.12
C TRP A 132 -45.38 43.66 19.08
N ASN A 133 -46.69 43.86 19.17
CA ASN A 133 -47.53 43.24 20.20
C ASN A 133 -47.55 41.69 20.12
N ALA A 134 -47.68 41.11 18.93
CA ALA A 134 -47.67 39.66 18.75
C ALA A 134 -46.28 39.08 19.00
N THR A 135 -45.23 39.75 18.52
CA THR A 135 -43.83 39.35 18.68
C THR A 135 -43.43 39.35 20.16
N LEU A 136 -43.82 40.37 20.92
CA LEU A 136 -43.60 40.46 22.37
C LEU A 136 -44.36 39.37 23.14
N ARG A 137 -45.57 39.00 22.72
CA ARG A 137 -46.30 37.85 23.28
C ARG A 137 -45.58 36.53 22.98
N THR A 138 -45.07 36.33 21.76
CA THR A 138 -44.24 35.17 21.41
C THR A 138 -42.99 35.09 22.28
N ARG A 139 -42.31 36.23 22.51
CA ARG A 139 -41.17 36.34 23.44
C ARG A 139 -41.53 35.92 24.85
N ALA A 140 -42.66 36.39 25.38
CA ALA A 140 -43.12 36.02 26.71
C ALA A 140 -43.44 34.52 26.80
N LEU A 141 -44.15 33.96 25.81
CA LEU A 141 -44.49 32.54 25.74
C LEU A 141 -43.24 31.65 25.70
N LEU A 142 -42.23 32.01 24.91
CA LEU A 142 -40.95 31.29 24.86
C LEU A 142 -40.21 31.29 26.21
N LYS A 143 -40.41 32.31 27.04
CA LYS A 143 -39.81 32.40 28.39
C LYS A 143 -40.61 31.64 29.44
N THR A 144 -41.95 31.63 29.34
CA THR A 144 -42.82 31.07 30.38
C THR A 144 -43.31 29.65 30.11
N ASP A 145 -43.74 29.35 28.88
CA ASP A 145 -44.32 28.06 28.49
C ASP A 145 -44.28 27.88 26.96
N PRO A 146 -43.13 27.40 26.42
CA PRO A 146 -42.95 27.18 24.98
C PRO A 146 -43.96 26.20 24.36
N THR A 147 -44.54 25.29 25.15
CA THR A 147 -45.44 24.24 24.63
C THR A 147 -46.71 24.80 24.00
N LYS A 148 -47.13 25.99 24.44
CA LYS A 148 -48.30 26.69 23.91
C LYS A 148 -48.13 27.18 22.48
N LEU A 149 -46.90 27.27 21.96
CA LEU A 149 -46.63 27.67 20.58
C LEU A 149 -47.15 26.65 19.56
N VAL A 150 -47.22 25.36 19.93
CA VAL A 150 -47.74 24.29 19.06
C VAL A 150 -49.23 24.50 18.75
N ASN A 151 -49.96 25.14 19.66
CA ASN A 151 -51.41 25.34 19.56
C ASN A 151 -51.80 26.71 18.97
N GLN A 152 -50.83 27.57 18.62
CA GLN A 152 -51.13 28.85 18.00
C GLN A 152 -51.52 28.66 16.52
N LYS A 153 -52.76 29.03 16.20
CA LYS A 153 -53.22 29.10 14.81
C LYS A 153 -52.78 30.42 14.20
N TYR A 154 -51.73 30.38 13.40
CA TYR A 154 -51.41 31.48 12.50
C TYR A 154 -51.94 31.18 11.08
N MET A 155 -52.41 32.21 10.38
CA MET A 155 -52.82 32.10 8.99
C MET A 155 -51.58 31.86 8.13
N ARG A 156 -51.48 30.69 7.48
CA ARG A 156 -50.37 30.39 6.57
C ARG A 156 -50.55 31.21 5.29
N VAL A 157 -49.60 32.07 4.97
CA VAL A 157 -49.50 32.67 3.63
C VAL A 157 -49.20 31.53 2.65
N LYS A 158 -50.01 31.37 1.60
CA LYS A 158 -49.72 30.44 0.50
C LYS A 158 -48.65 31.07 -0.38
N GLU A 159 -47.44 30.53 -0.37
CA GLU A 159 -46.36 31.00 -1.23
C GLU A 159 -46.13 30.09 -2.44
N PHE A 160 -45.43 30.64 -3.43
CA PHE A 160 -45.21 30.07 -4.76
C PHE A 160 -44.52 28.70 -4.64
N GLU A 161 -45.17 27.65 -5.16
CA GLU A 161 -44.57 26.32 -5.29
C GLU A 161 -43.35 26.42 -6.22
N SER A 162 -42.24 25.73 -5.88
CA SER A 162 -41.07 25.67 -6.77
C SER A 162 -41.51 25.16 -8.14
N ASN A 163 -40.87 25.65 -9.21
CA ASN A 163 -41.09 25.14 -10.57
C ASN A 163 -40.68 23.67 -10.73
N VAL A 164 -39.98 23.10 -9.73
CA VAL A 164 -39.48 21.72 -9.73
C VAL A 164 -40.39 20.85 -8.88
N TYR A 165 -40.96 19.79 -9.46
CA TYR A 165 -41.76 18.81 -8.72
C TYR A 165 -40.86 17.94 -7.84
N HIS A 166 -41.10 17.88 -6.52
CA HIS A 166 -40.25 17.06 -5.65
C HIS A 166 -40.95 16.51 -4.41
N ASN A 167 -40.42 15.40 -3.87
CA ASN A 167 -40.83 14.81 -2.60
C ASN A 167 -39.67 14.68 -1.60
N LEU A 168 -38.68 15.60 -1.68
CA LEU A 168 -37.53 15.63 -0.78
C LEU A 168 -37.95 15.52 0.71
N PRO A 169 -37.22 14.74 1.52
CA PRO A 169 -37.54 14.58 2.94
C PRO A 169 -37.27 15.88 3.71
N GLU A 170 -37.84 15.97 4.90
CA GLU A 170 -37.52 17.07 5.84
C GLU A 170 -36.05 16.96 6.32
N PRO A 171 -35.34 18.09 6.48
CA PRO A 171 -33.96 18.08 6.97
C PRO A 171 -33.81 17.53 8.40
N GLU A 172 -33.07 16.42 8.58
CA GLU A 172 -32.81 15.80 9.91
C GLU A 172 -31.82 16.60 10.81
N PHE A 173 -31.37 17.78 10.37
CA PHE A 173 -30.32 18.60 10.99
C PHE A 173 -30.80 20.01 11.39
N ASP A 174 -32.12 20.21 11.53
CA ASP A 174 -32.71 21.47 12.01
C ASP A 174 -32.38 21.80 13.48
N ASP A 175 -31.80 20.84 14.22
CA ASP A 175 -31.29 21.06 15.58
C ASP A 175 -30.18 22.12 15.62
N THR A 176 -29.29 22.10 14.63
CA THR A 176 -28.09 22.97 14.55
C THR A 176 -28.02 23.80 13.28
N GLY A 177 -28.82 23.45 12.26
CA GLY A 177 -28.60 23.87 10.88
C GLY A 177 -27.51 23.03 10.21
N TYR A 178 -27.36 23.17 8.90
CA TYR A 178 -26.31 22.46 8.17
C TYR A 178 -24.93 23.06 8.47
N ILE A 179 -23.97 22.21 8.89
CA ILE A 179 -22.63 22.66 9.29
C ILE A 179 -21.56 22.03 8.39
N GLY A 180 -20.72 22.88 7.81
CA GLY A 180 -19.53 22.48 7.08
C GLY A 180 -19.77 21.99 5.66
N ARG A 181 -18.81 21.20 5.13
CA ARG A 181 -18.91 20.46 3.86
C ARG A 181 -19.21 21.26 2.58
N LYS A 182 -18.78 22.53 2.55
CA LYS A 182 -19.03 23.42 1.41
C LYS A 182 -18.39 22.92 0.11
N ASN A 183 -17.19 22.36 0.20
CA ASN A 183 -16.47 21.84 -0.97
C ASN A 183 -17.15 20.57 -1.50
N GLU A 184 -17.55 19.69 -0.60
CA GLU A 184 -18.21 18.44 -0.92
C GLU A 184 -19.57 18.67 -1.58
N ILE A 185 -20.37 19.62 -1.07
CA ILE A 185 -21.63 20.05 -1.70
C ILE A 185 -21.37 20.58 -3.12
N LYS A 186 -20.33 21.42 -3.29
CA LYS A 186 -19.98 21.98 -4.60
C LYS A 186 -19.63 20.88 -5.60
N GLU A 187 -18.83 19.89 -5.19
CA GLU A 187 -18.46 18.76 -6.03
C GLU A 187 -19.66 17.88 -6.36
N ILE A 188 -20.53 17.55 -5.39
CA ILE A 188 -21.74 16.76 -5.65
C ILE A 188 -22.66 17.47 -6.65
N LYS A 189 -22.89 18.79 -6.48
CA LYS A 189 -23.67 19.57 -7.45
C LYS A 189 -23.03 19.58 -8.84
N ARG A 190 -21.71 19.69 -8.92
CA ARG A 190 -20.97 19.61 -10.19
C ARG A 190 -21.19 18.26 -10.87
N LEU A 191 -21.11 17.16 -10.13
CA LEU A 191 -21.38 15.81 -10.64
C LEU A 191 -22.83 15.66 -11.13
N LEU A 192 -23.80 16.21 -10.39
CA LEU A 192 -25.21 16.21 -10.78
C LEU A 192 -25.46 17.03 -12.05
N LYS A 193 -24.74 18.14 -12.28
CA LYS A 193 -24.87 18.95 -13.49
C LYS A 193 -24.09 18.41 -14.70
N ASP A 194 -23.05 17.61 -14.51
CA ASP A 194 -22.21 17.08 -15.60
C ASP A 194 -22.88 15.92 -16.35
N ASP A 195 -23.18 16.11 -17.64
CA ASP A 195 -23.88 15.15 -18.51
C ASP A 195 -23.18 13.79 -18.64
N LYS A 196 -21.87 13.69 -18.34
CA LYS A 196 -21.15 12.42 -18.40
C LYS A 196 -21.51 11.46 -17.27
N ASN A 197 -22.09 11.97 -16.19
CA ASN A 197 -22.38 11.19 -14.99
C ASN A 197 -23.88 10.87 -14.93
N HIS A 198 -24.29 9.67 -15.32
CA HIS A 198 -25.69 9.26 -15.27
C HIS A 198 -26.12 8.72 -13.90
N VAL A 199 -25.23 7.96 -13.25
CA VAL A 199 -25.44 7.40 -11.92
C VAL A 199 -24.33 7.91 -11.00
N ILE A 200 -24.69 8.63 -9.95
CA ILE A 200 -23.76 9.15 -8.94
C ILE A 200 -24.04 8.43 -7.62
N THR A 201 -23.02 7.89 -6.97
CA THR A 201 -23.17 7.25 -5.66
C THR A 201 -22.31 7.93 -4.61
N ILE A 202 -22.95 8.47 -3.58
CA ILE A 202 -22.28 8.98 -2.37
C ILE A 202 -22.01 7.77 -1.46
N MET A 203 -20.75 7.42 -1.30
CA MET A 203 -20.28 6.31 -0.45
C MET A 203 -19.72 6.83 0.88
N GLY A 204 -19.67 5.97 1.89
CA GLY A 204 -19.08 6.29 3.19
C GLY A 204 -19.65 5.47 4.34
N ASN A 205 -18.99 5.53 5.49
CA ASN A 205 -19.36 4.75 6.68
C ASN A 205 -20.78 5.07 7.18
N GLY A 206 -21.33 4.19 8.02
CA GLY A 206 -22.59 4.44 8.71
C GLY A 206 -22.53 5.75 9.50
N GLY A 207 -23.61 6.55 9.45
CA GLY A 207 -23.70 7.79 10.22
C GLY A 207 -22.88 8.98 9.71
N ILE A 208 -22.09 8.82 8.64
CA ILE A 208 -21.20 9.88 8.12
C ILE A 208 -21.94 11.07 7.50
N GLY A 209 -23.27 11.01 7.34
CA GLY A 209 -24.09 12.11 6.82
C GLY A 209 -24.30 12.12 5.29
N LYS A 210 -24.28 10.95 4.63
CA LYS A 210 -24.59 10.81 3.18
C LYS A 210 -25.97 11.34 2.83
N THR A 211 -26.99 10.89 3.58
CA THR A 211 -28.37 11.35 3.44
C THR A 211 -28.47 12.86 3.68
N ALA A 212 -27.84 13.37 4.74
CA ALA A 212 -27.88 14.79 5.08
C ALA A 212 -27.25 15.69 3.98
N ILE A 213 -26.10 15.30 3.41
CA ILE A 213 -25.49 16.07 2.32
C ILE A 213 -26.28 15.98 1.02
N ALA A 214 -26.89 14.82 0.72
CA ALA A 214 -27.77 14.67 -0.43
C ALA A 214 -28.98 15.62 -0.29
N VAL A 215 -29.69 15.56 0.83
CA VAL A 215 -30.85 16.44 1.11
C VAL A 215 -30.46 17.91 0.99
N LYS A 216 -29.35 18.34 1.62
CA LYS A 216 -28.88 19.73 1.51
C LYS A 216 -28.59 20.13 0.07
N SER A 217 -27.87 19.29 -0.68
CA SER A 217 -27.48 19.58 -2.06
C SER A 217 -28.69 19.66 -3.00
N LEU A 218 -29.71 18.84 -2.77
CA LEU A 218 -30.92 18.78 -3.59
C LEU A 218 -31.86 19.96 -3.30
N TYR A 219 -32.02 20.38 -2.05
CA TYR A 219 -32.76 21.61 -1.76
C TYR A 219 -32.08 22.83 -2.38
N ASP A 220 -30.76 22.93 -2.28
CA ASP A 220 -30.04 24.02 -2.94
C ASP A 220 -30.17 23.95 -4.48
N LEU A 221 -30.42 22.77 -5.05
CA LEU A 221 -30.66 22.59 -6.48
C LEU A 221 -32.09 22.99 -6.86
N VAL A 222 -33.09 22.67 -6.04
CA VAL A 222 -34.49 23.11 -6.22
C VAL A 222 -34.59 24.64 -6.20
N ASP A 223 -33.76 25.29 -5.39
CA ASP A 223 -33.74 26.74 -5.25
C ASP A 223 -32.79 27.42 -6.27
N ASP A 224 -32.08 26.66 -7.11
CA ASP A 224 -31.20 27.18 -8.17
C ASP A 224 -32.02 27.55 -9.41
N PRO A 225 -32.05 28.83 -9.84
CA PRO A 225 -32.77 29.24 -11.05
C PRO A 225 -32.26 28.54 -12.33
N GLU A 226 -31.01 28.10 -12.34
CA GLU A 226 -30.37 27.38 -13.45
C GLU A 226 -30.55 25.86 -13.31
N ASN A 227 -31.48 25.40 -12.48
CA ASN A 227 -31.79 23.99 -12.37
C ASN A 227 -32.48 23.47 -13.63
N GLU A 228 -31.94 22.38 -14.18
CA GLU A 228 -32.43 21.78 -15.41
C GLU A 228 -33.39 20.60 -15.19
N TYR A 229 -33.65 20.20 -13.93
CA TYR A 229 -34.57 19.11 -13.63
C TYR A 229 -36.00 19.57 -13.49
N ASP A 230 -36.91 18.87 -14.16
CA ASP A 230 -38.36 19.04 -14.02
C ASP A 230 -38.85 18.41 -12.71
N ALA A 231 -38.22 17.31 -12.28
CA ALA A 231 -38.60 16.61 -11.06
C ALA A 231 -37.42 15.99 -10.29
N ILE A 232 -37.54 15.93 -8.96
CA ILE A 232 -36.64 15.20 -8.06
C ILE A 232 -37.44 14.20 -7.23
N LEU A 233 -37.22 12.91 -7.48
CA LEU A 233 -37.93 11.82 -6.83
C LEU A 233 -37.04 11.13 -5.81
N TRP A 234 -37.39 11.21 -4.53
CA TRP A 234 -36.66 10.60 -3.42
C TRP A 234 -37.34 9.33 -2.93
N ILE A 235 -36.60 8.23 -2.87
CA ILE A 235 -37.05 6.94 -2.33
C ILE A 235 -36.05 6.48 -1.27
N SER A 236 -36.50 6.32 -0.02
CA SER A 236 -35.65 5.88 1.09
C SER A 236 -35.85 4.40 1.42
N LEU A 237 -34.73 3.69 1.54
CA LEU A 237 -34.62 2.28 1.90
C LEU A 237 -34.05 2.11 3.32
N LYS A 238 -34.17 3.15 4.14
CA LYS A 238 -33.72 3.19 5.54
C LYS A 238 -34.61 2.28 6.39
N THR A 239 -33.99 1.35 7.13
CA THR A 239 -34.71 0.38 7.98
C THR A 239 -34.61 0.68 9.48
N ARG A 240 -33.68 1.55 9.88
CA ARG A 240 -33.41 1.89 11.29
C ARG A 240 -33.10 3.37 11.45
N THR A 241 -33.44 3.94 12.62
CA THR A 241 -33.14 5.34 12.96
C THR A 241 -32.70 5.47 14.43
N LEU A 242 -32.07 6.59 14.77
CA LEU A 242 -31.70 6.91 16.15
C LEU A 242 -32.84 7.70 16.81
N ALA A 243 -33.45 7.14 17.85
CA ALA A 243 -34.50 7.77 18.64
C ALA A 243 -34.15 7.68 20.14
N ARG A 244 -34.15 8.83 20.82
CA ARG A 244 -33.83 8.94 22.27
C ARG A 244 -32.50 8.29 22.69
N GLY A 245 -31.51 8.27 21.79
CA GLY A 245 -30.19 7.66 22.05
C GLY A 245 -30.11 6.16 21.74
N GLU A 246 -31.20 5.54 21.26
CA GLU A 246 -31.27 4.12 20.91
C GLU A 246 -31.62 3.91 19.42
N PHE A 247 -31.17 2.79 18.83
CA PHE A 247 -31.43 2.47 17.43
C PHE A 247 -32.68 1.61 17.27
N THR A 248 -33.76 2.20 16.74
CA THR A 248 -35.07 1.55 16.56
C THR A 248 -35.34 1.22 15.09
N LYS A 249 -36.22 0.25 14.82
CA LYS A 249 -36.64 -0.13 13.46
C LYS A 249 -37.70 0.83 12.94
N ILE A 250 -37.64 1.18 11.67
CA ILE A 250 -38.64 2.02 11.00
C ILE A 250 -39.80 1.13 10.55
N GLU A 251 -41.01 1.45 11.01
CA GLU A 251 -42.25 0.80 10.59
C GLU A 251 -42.52 1.02 9.10
N ASN A 252 -43.01 -0.02 8.41
CA ASN A 252 -43.29 -0.01 6.96
C ASN A 252 -42.08 0.35 6.06
N SER A 253 -40.85 0.09 6.52
CA SER A 253 -39.65 0.28 5.69
C SER A 253 -39.66 -0.60 4.43
N ILE A 254 -39.23 -0.02 3.31
CA ILE A 254 -39.07 -0.72 2.03
C ILE A 254 -37.93 -1.75 2.18
N GLN A 255 -38.24 -3.03 2.00
CA GLN A 255 -37.30 -4.14 2.18
C GLN A 255 -37.17 -5.03 0.93
N SER A 256 -37.98 -4.79 -0.11
CA SER A 256 -37.96 -5.56 -1.35
C SER A 256 -37.93 -4.66 -2.58
N VAL A 257 -37.48 -5.22 -3.71
CA VAL A 257 -37.46 -4.51 -4.99
C VAL A 257 -38.89 -4.20 -5.50
N THR A 258 -39.85 -5.06 -5.20
CA THR A 258 -41.26 -4.83 -5.54
C THR A 258 -41.83 -3.63 -4.78
N ASP A 259 -41.52 -3.53 -3.48
CA ASP A 259 -41.95 -2.40 -2.65
C ASP A 259 -41.28 -1.09 -3.10
N PHE A 260 -40.03 -1.17 -3.57
CA PHE A 260 -39.31 -0.04 -4.15
C PHE A 260 -40.05 0.55 -5.35
N PHE A 261 -40.34 -0.26 -6.37
CA PHE A 261 -41.04 0.21 -7.56
C PHE A 261 -42.47 0.67 -7.25
N SER A 262 -43.19 -0.06 -6.40
CA SER A 262 -44.54 0.32 -5.97
C SER A 262 -44.56 1.65 -5.20
N SER A 263 -43.50 1.97 -4.48
CA SER A 263 -43.37 3.25 -3.78
C SER A 263 -42.99 4.38 -4.72
N GLY A 264 -42.13 4.13 -5.71
CA GLY A 264 -41.78 5.09 -6.76
C GLY A 264 -42.97 5.45 -7.65
N GLU A 265 -43.79 4.47 -8.04
CA GLU A 265 -44.98 4.69 -8.87
C GLU A 265 -46.00 5.62 -8.20
N LYS A 266 -46.13 5.58 -6.86
CA LYS A 266 -47.02 6.49 -6.10
C LYS A 266 -46.61 7.97 -6.21
N LEU A 267 -45.38 8.26 -6.62
CA LEU A 267 -44.86 9.62 -6.75
C LEU A 267 -45.10 10.24 -8.13
N ILE A 268 -45.60 9.45 -9.08
CA ILE A 268 -45.75 9.84 -10.48
C ILE A 268 -47.17 9.57 -10.98
N ILE A 269 -47.45 10.05 -12.19
CA ILE A 269 -48.67 9.68 -12.91
C ILE A 269 -48.45 8.28 -13.50
N LYS A 270 -49.35 7.35 -13.20
CA LYS A 270 -49.26 5.95 -13.65
C LYS A 270 -50.21 5.65 -14.83
N ASP A 271 -49.76 4.78 -15.73
CA ASP A 271 -50.62 4.05 -16.67
C ASP A 271 -50.95 2.69 -16.06
N GLU A 272 -52.25 2.43 -15.83
CA GLU A 272 -52.73 1.18 -15.22
C GLU A 272 -52.43 -0.07 -16.08
N ASN A 273 -52.03 0.10 -17.35
CA ASN A 273 -51.66 -1.00 -18.23
C ASN A 273 -50.18 -1.37 -18.17
N GLN A 274 -49.36 -0.61 -17.44
CA GLN A 274 -47.92 -0.81 -17.33
C GLN A 274 -47.51 -1.30 -15.95
N THR A 275 -46.32 -1.90 -15.85
CA THR A 275 -45.75 -2.24 -14.55
C THR A 275 -45.25 -0.98 -13.82
N PRO A 276 -45.14 -1.00 -12.48
CA PRO A 276 -44.58 0.13 -11.72
C PRO A 276 -43.21 0.59 -12.19
N GLU A 277 -42.34 -0.35 -12.59
CA GLU A 277 -41.04 -0.06 -13.17
C GLU A 277 -41.14 0.67 -14.52
N GLN A 278 -41.99 0.19 -15.42
CA GLN A 278 -42.22 0.81 -16.73
C GLN A 278 -42.80 2.21 -16.60
N ASN A 279 -43.73 2.42 -15.67
CA ASN A 279 -44.29 3.73 -15.37
C ASN A 279 -43.20 4.73 -14.93
N ILE A 280 -42.28 4.31 -14.05
CA ILE A 280 -41.14 5.14 -13.62
C ILE A 280 -40.23 5.47 -14.81
N VAL A 281 -39.83 4.48 -15.61
CA VAL A 281 -38.96 4.70 -16.76
C VAL A 281 -39.61 5.65 -17.78
N ASN A 282 -40.90 5.47 -18.08
CA ASN A 282 -41.62 6.33 -19.02
C ASN A 282 -41.77 7.76 -18.49
N PHE A 283 -42.04 7.94 -17.20
CA PHE A 283 -42.03 9.27 -16.58
C PHE A 283 -40.65 9.95 -16.72
N MET A 284 -39.55 9.21 -16.51
CA MET A 284 -38.19 9.71 -16.67
C MET A 284 -37.75 9.94 -18.14
N ARG A 285 -38.53 9.44 -19.12
CA ARG A 285 -38.33 9.73 -20.55
C ARG A 285 -38.98 11.04 -20.95
N GLU A 286 -40.17 11.30 -20.44
CA GLU A 286 -40.94 12.51 -20.75
C GLU A 286 -40.44 13.74 -19.97
N PHE A 287 -39.95 13.54 -18.74
CA PHE A 287 -39.43 14.61 -17.89
C PHE A 287 -37.96 14.39 -17.57
N LYS A 288 -37.19 15.47 -17.40
CA LYS A 288 -35.82 15.43 -16.90
C LYS A 288 -35.85 15.23 -15.39
N VAL A 289 -35.65 13.98 -14.95
CA VAL A 289 -35.81 13.57 -13.55
C VAL A 289 -34.47 13.27 -12.89
N LEU A 290 -34.31 13.72 -11.64
CA LEU A 290 -33.29 13.22 -10.72
C LEU A 290 -33.91 12.23 -9.74
N LEU A 291 -33.64 10.94 -9.94
CA LEU A 291 -34.09 9.88 -9.03
C LEU A 291 -33.07 9.68 -7.92
N VAL A 292 -33.51 9.70 -6.66
CA VAL A 292 -32.65 9.58 -5.48
C VAL A 292 -32.98 8.32 -4.72
N LEU A 293 -31.99 7.43 -4.59
CA LEU A 293 -32.08 6.15 -3.90
C LEU A 293 -31.27 6.21 -2.60
N ASP A 294 -31.95 6.44 -1.48
CA ASP A 294 -31.30 6.57 -0.19
C ASP A 294 -31.17 5.22 0.54
N ASN A 295 -29.96 4.91 1.01
CA ASN A 295 -29.63 3.71 1.78
C ASN A 295 -29.80 2.39 1.00
N LEU A 296 -29.33 2.34 -0.25
CA LEU A 296 -29.55 1.24 -1.22
C LEU A 296 -28.87 -0.09 -0.85
N GLU A 297 -28.03 -0.15 0.19
CA GLU A 297 -27.37 -1.41 0.58
C GLU A 297 -28.30 -2.53 1.07
N THR A 298 -29.58 -2.25 1.31
CA THR A 298 -30.54 -3.17 1.93
C THR A 298 -31.30 -4.07 0.96
N ILE A 299 -31.25 -3.79 -0.36
CA ILE A 299 -32.00 -4.54 -1.38
C ILE A 299 -31.09 -5.16 -2.45
N ASN A 300 -31.61 -6.14 -3.21
CA ASN A 300 -30.84 -6.89 -4.21
C ASN A 300 -30.34 -5.98 -5.35
N SER A 301 -29.01 -5.90 -5.50
CA SER A 301 -28.35 -5.02 -6.47
C SER A 301 -28.58 -5.43 -7.93
N ASN A 302 -28.76 -6.71 -8.25
CA ASN A 302 -28.75 -7.14 -9.65
C ASN A 302 -29.96 -6.64 -10.45
N HIS A 303 -31.16 -6.66 -9.87
CA HIS A 303 -32.35 -6.15 -10.54
C HIS A 303 -32.30 -4.62 -10.65
N ILE A 304 -31.87 -3.94 -9.57
CA ILE A 304 -31.67 -2.49 -9.56
C ILE A 304 -30.63 -2.07 -10.60
N VAL A 305 -29.53 -2.81 -10.75
CA VAL A 305 -28.51 -2.52 -11.77
C VAL A 305 -29.06 -2.61 -13.19
N GLN A 306 -30.01 -3.52 -13.47
CA GLN A 306 -30.66 -3.55 -14.79
C GLN A 306 -31.59 -2.36 -14.98
N PHE A 307 -32.42 -2.03 -13.98
CA PHE A 307 -33.26 -0.83 -14.00
C PHE A 307 -32.44 0.45 -14.23
N LEU A 308 -31.29 0.60 -13.57
CA LEU A 308 -30.41 1.75 -13.75
C LEU A 308 -29.86 1.90 -15.17
N LYS A 309 -29.76 0.81 -15.96
CA LYS A 309 -29.38 0.87 -17.38
C LYS A 309 -30.52 1.35 -18.28
N GLU A 310 -31.77 1.22 -17.83
CA GLU A 310 -32.95 1.66 -18.57
C GLU A 310 -33.27 3.14 -18.34
N VAL A 311 -32.60 3.78 -17.37
CA VAL A 311 -32.73 5.21 -17.09
C VAL A 311 -32.33 6.03 -18.32
N PRO A 312 -33.22 6.94 -18.81
CA PRO A 312 -32.93 7.77 -19.97
C PRO A 312 -31.77 8.73 -19.73
N GLY A 313 -30.98 9.01 -20.77
CA GLY A 313 -29.79 9.87 -20.65
C GLY A 313 -30.06 11.33 -20.28
N SER A 314 -31.29 11.83 -20.48
CA SER A 314 -31.74 13.14 -20.00
C SER A 314 -31.91 13.18 -18.47
N SER A 315 -32.15 12.03 -17.85
CA SER A 315 -32.40 11.86 -16.41
C SER A 315 -31.17 11.29 -15.70
N LYS A 316 -31.11 11.46 -14.37
CA LYS A 316 -29.97 10.99 -13.56
C LYS A 316 -30.42 10.27 -12.30
N VAL A 317 -29.50 9.50 -11.72
CA VAL A 317 -29.71 8.80 -10.45
C VAL A 317 -28.65 9.21 -9.44
N LEU A 318 -29.08 9.61 -8.23
CA LEU A 318 -28.23 9.83 -7.07
C LEU A 318 -28.48 8.73 -6.04
N ILE A 319 -27.44 8.04 -5.62
CA ILE A 319 -27.53 6.93 -4.67
C ILE A 319 -26.77 7.30 -3.41
N THR A 320 -27.34 7.02 -2.24
CA THR A 320 -26.57 6.96 -0.99
C THR A 320 -26.43 5.50 -0.59
N SER A 321 -25.20 5.06 -0.36
CA SER A 321 -24.95 3.69 0.08
C SER A 321 -23.66 3.58 0.90
N ARG A 322 -23.52 2.49 1.65
CA ARG A 322 -22.25 2.15 2.30
C ARG A 322 -21.24 1.50 1.34
N HIS A 323 -21.71 0.96 0.21
CA HIS A 323 -20.89 0.27 -0.79
C HIS A 323 -21.33 0.68 -2.20
N GLY A 324 -20.43 0.56 -3.17
CA GLY A 324 -20.78 0.76 -4.57
C GLY A 324 -21.71 -0.34 -5.10
N ILE A 325 -22.49 -0.01 -6.12
CA ILE A 325 -23.39 -0.94 -6.82
C ILE A 325 -22.77 -1.58 -8.07
N GLY A 326 -21.63 -1.09 -8.57
CA GLY A 326 -20.95 -1.69 -9.74
C GLY A 326 -20.14 -0.70 -10.57
N GLU A 327 -19.94 -0.98 -11.86
CA GLU A 327 -19.13 -0.15 -12.77
C GLU A 327 -19.91 1.02 -13.42
N LEU A 328 -21.25 1.03 -13.32
CA LEU A 328 -22.10 2.05 -13.96
C LEU A 328 -22.09 3.41 -13.25
N GLU A 329 -21.58 3.47 -12.02
CA GLU A 329 -21.68 4.63 -11.13
C GLU A 329 -20.39 5.45 -11.08
N ASN A 330 -20.54 6.76 -10.97
CA ASN A 330 -19.48 7.65 -10.50
C ASN A 330 -19.55 7.74 -8.97
N ARG A 331 -18.48 7.27 -8.29
CA ARG A 331 -18.43 7.12 -6.83
C ARG A 331 -17.81 8.35 -6.18
N TYR A 332 -18.55 8.96 -5.25
CA TYR A 332 -18.06 10.03 -4.38
C TYR A 332 -17.87 9.53 -2.96
N ASN A 333 -16.62 9.42 -2.50
CA ASN A 333 -16.28 8.94 -1.15
C ASN A 333 -16.38 10.06 -0.10
N LEU A 334 -17.45 10.03 0.69
CA LEU A 334 -17.69 10.98 1.77
C LEU A 334 -16.96 10.57 3.05
N GLN A 335 -16.02 11.42 3.48
CA GLN A 335 -15.25 11.24 4.70
C GLN A 335 -15.94 11.85 5.93
N GLY A 336 -15.36 11.59 7.11
CA GLY A 336 -15.74 12.26 8.36
C GLY A 336 -15.70 13.79 8.24
N LEU A 337 -16.40 14.47 9.13
CA LEU A 337 -16.28 15.92 9.21
C LEU A 337 -14.81 16.28 9.41
N ASN A 338 -14.35 17.32 8.74
CA ASN A 338 -13.04 17.86 9.09
C ASN A 338 -13.06 18.33 10.55
N GLN A 339 -11.89 18.38 11.16
CA GLN A 339 -11.77 18.60 12.59
C GLN A 339 -12.42 19.92 13.07
N LYS A 340 -12.40 20.97 12.24
CA LYS A 340 -13.00 22.27 12.58
C LYS A 340 -14.54 22.15 12.58
N ASP A 341 -15.11 21.60 11.52
CA ASP A 341 -16.56 21.42 11.37
C ASP A 341 -17.11 20.46 12.44
N ALA A 342 -16.36 19.42 12.79
CA ALA A 342 -16.75 18.45 13.81
C ALA A 342 -16.83 19.09 15.21
N ILE A 343 -15.88 19.97 15.56
CA ILE A 343 -15.89 20.74 16.82
C ILE A 343 -17.07 21.73 16.84
N VAL A 344 -17.31 22.42 15.72
CA VAL A 344 -18.45 23.35 15.60
C VAL A 344 -19.77 22.60 15.77
N TYR A 345 -19.97 21.50 15.05
CA TYR A 345 -21.17 20.66 15.17
C TYR A 345 -21.37 20.13 16.59
N PHE A 346 -20.30 19.64 17.24
CA PHE A 346 -20.36 19.22 18.64
C PHE A 346 -20.85 20.34 19.57
N ARG A 347 -20.27 21.54 19.45
CA ARG A 347 -20.60 22.66 20.33
C ARG A 347 -22.02 23.17 20.10
N GLU A 348 -22.44 23.32 18.85
CA GLU A 348 -23.78 23.81 18.53
C GLU A 348 -24.85 22.81 18.95
N LEU A 349 -24.61 21.51 18.74
CA LEU A 349 -25.53 20.48 19.18
C LEU A 349 -25.63 20.41 20.71
N ALA A 350 -24.49 20.52 21.40
CA ALA A 350 -24.45 20.57 22.85
C ALA A 350 -25.19 21.79 23.43
N LYS A 351 -25.06 22.97 22.79
CA LYS A 351 -25.83 24.17 23.15
C LYS A 351 -27.33 23.96 22.93
N PHE A 352 -27.72 23.37 21.80
CA PHE A 352 -29.12 23.09 21.48
C PHE A 352 -29.79 22.19 22.53
N TYR A 353 -29.10 21.14 22.98
CA TYR A 353 -29.59 20.25 24.04
C TYR A 353 -29.36 20.79 25.47
N GLY A 354 -28.77 21.98 25.62
CA GLY A 354 -28.54 22.61 26.92
C GLY A 354 -27.51 21.91 27.82
N VAL A 355 -26.63 21.07 27.25
CA VAL A 355 -25.64 20.28 28.02
C VAL A 355 -24.32 21.04 28.15
N SER A 356 -23.72 21.07 29.34
CA SER A 356 -22.55 21.92 29.65
C SER A 356 -21.26 21.57 28.91
N VAL A 357 -21.21 20.43 28.21
CA VAL A 357 -20.01 19.93 27.51
C VAL A 357 -19.53 20.84 26.39
N TYR A 358 -20.37 21.75 25.86
CA TYR A 358 -19.89 22.76 24.89
C TYR A 358 -18.85 23.72 25.46
N LYS A 359 -18.81 23.90 26.80
CA LYS A 359 -17.90 24.81 27.50
C LYS A 359 -16.49 24.25 27.66
N LYS A 360 -16.26 22.99 27.29
CA LYS A 360 -14.94 22.35 27.44
C LYS A 360 -13.87 23.05 26.59
N PRO A 361 -12.60 23.01 27.04
CA PRO A 361 -11.48 23.48 26.24
C PRO A 361 -11.46 22.83 24.87
N GLU A 362 -11.03 23.58 23.85
CA GLU A 362 -11.02 23.09 22.47
C GLU A 362 -10.16 21.82 22.30
N SER A 363 -9.04 21.71 23.02
CA SER A 363 -8.18 20.53 23.02
C SER A 363 -8.89 19.27 23.51
N GLU A 364 -9.74 19.38 24.53
CA GLU A 364 -10.54 18.27 25.05
C GLU A 364 -11.65 17.87 24.07
N VAL A 365 -12.38 18.85 23.52
CA VAL A 365 -13.44 18.59 22.52
C VAL A 365 -12.84 17.95 21.27
N LYS A 366 -11.68 18.46 20.81
CA LYS A 366 -10.94 17.87 19.69
C LYS A 366 -10.63 16.40 19.95
N LYS A 367 -10.03 16.09 21.10
CA LYS A 367 -9.68 14.72 21.47
C LYS A 367 -10.92 13.81 21.52
N LEU A 368 -11.99 14.28 22.14
CA LEU A 368 -13.25 13.54 22.23
C LEU A 368 -13.85 13.28 20.83
N VAL A 369 -13.94 14.31 20.00
CA VAL A 369 -14.56 14.20 18.68
C VAL A 369 -13.75 13.30 17.74
N THR A 370 -12.42 13.39 17.77
CA THR A 370 -11.55 12.57 16.92
C THR A 370 -11.40 11.15 17.46
N ASP A 371 -10.92 10.99 18.70
CA ASP A 371 -10.50 9.69 19.24
C ASP A 371 -11.68 8.83 19.71
N HIS A 372 -12.82 9.45 20.01
CA HIS A 372 -13.96 8.74 20.60
C HIS A 372 -15.22 8.76 19.76
N LEU A 373 -15.39 9.77 18.92
CA LEU A 373 -16.58 9.96 18.09
C LEU A 373 -16.25 9.94 16.59
N TYR A 374 -15.01 9.61 16.21
CA TYR A 374 -14.56 9.34 14.85
C TYR A 374 -14.83 10.47 13.84
N SER A 375 -14.99 11.71 14.32
CA SER A 375 -15.49 12.86 13.53
C SER A 375 -16.77 12.52 12.73
N ASN A 376 -17.59 11.62 13.27
CA ASN A 376 -18.79 11.10 12.65
C ASN A 376 -20.03 11.84 13.22
N PRO A 377 -20.85 12.50 12.36
CA PRO A 377 -22.01 13.26 12.82
C PRO A 377 -23.00 12.46 13.67
N LEU A 378 -23.25 11.19 13.33
CA LEU A 378 -24.13 10.33 14.11
C LEU A 378 -23.54 10.02 15.48
N SER A 379 -22.25 9.72 15.56
CA SER A 379 -21.56 9.45 16.83
C SER A 379 -21.60 10.68 17.75
N ILE A 380 -21.40 11.88 17.20
CA ILE A 380 -21.52 13.13 17.95
C ILE A 380 -22.96 13.33 18.45
N LYS A 381 -23.96 13.11 17.59
CA LYS A 381 -25.38 13.23 17.96
C LYS A 381 -25.81 12.24 19.02
N TRP A 382 -25.41 10.99 18.89
CA TRP A 382 -25.63 9.95 19.89
C TRP A 382 -25.01 10.33 21.24
N PHE A 383 -23.77 10.80 21.26
CA PHE A 383 -23.09 11.18 22.49
C PHE A 383 -23.80 12.36 23.21
N ILE A 384 -24.12 13.43 22.48
CA ILE A 384 -24.80 14.60 23.06
C ILE A 384 -26.21 14.25 23.55
N THR A 385 -26.98 13.49 22.78
CA THR A 385 -28.34 13.08 23.18
C THR A 385 -28.32 12.12 24.37
N GLY A 386 -27.32 11.25 24.48
CA GLY A 386 -27.12 10.40 25.65
C GLY A 386 -26.90 11.21 26.93
N ILE A 387 -26.06 12.26 26.86
CA ILE A 387 -25.82 13.17 28.00
C ILE A 387 -27.09 13.92 28.38
N HIS A 388 -27.82 14.42 27.37
CA HIS A 388 -29.09 15.10 27.60
C HIS A 388 -30.11 14.19 28.33
N ASN A 389 -30.10 12.89 28.03
CA ASN A 389 -30.94 11.89 28.69
C ASN A 389 -30.39 11.41 30.04
N GLY A 390 -29.36 12.06 30.59
CA GLY A 390 -28.84 11.79 31.94
C GLY A 390 -27.72 10.75 32.02
N ILE A 391 -27.20 10.27 30.88
CA ILE A 391 -26.06 9.33 30.86
C ILE A 391 -24.75 10.11 31.01
N THR A 392 -23.83 9.63 31.83
CA THR A 392 -22.53 10.29 32.00
C THR A 392 -21.60 10.05 30.80
N GLU A 393 -20.68 10.99 30.55
CA GLU A 393 -19.71 10.90 29.43
C GLU A 393 -18.92 9.60 29.44
N ASN A 394 -18.42 9.19 30.62
CA ASN A 394 -17.61 7.98 30.77
C ASN A 394 -18.41 6.72 30.39
N VAL A 395 -19.68 6.63 30.80
CA VAL A 395 -20.54 5.48 30.47
C VAL A 395 -20.80 5.42 28.97
N LEU A 396 -21.05 6.56 28.31
CA LEU A 396 -21.20 6.59 26.85
C LEU A 396 -19.90 6.18 26.16
N ILE A 397 -18.75 6.71 26.59
CA ILE A 397 -17.47 6.38 25.98
C ILE A 397 -17.13 4.89 26.15
N SER A 398 -17.50 4.28 27.28
CA SER A 398 -17.30 2.84 27.52
C SER A 398 -18.28 1.96 26.76
N ASN A 399 -19.52 2.41 26.51
CA ASN A 399 -20.58 1.60 25.91
C ASN A 399 -20.87 1.98 24.45
N LYS A 400 -19.83 2.16 23.63
CA LYS A 400 -19.96 2.49 22.20
C LYS A 400 -20.30 1.29 21.30
N GLU A 401 -20.31 0.08 21.86
CA GLU A 401 -20.47 -1.18 21.12
C GLU A 401 -21.64 -1.12 20.13
N SER A 402 -22.83 -0.72 20.59
CA SER A 402 -24.04 -0.63 19.76
C SER A 402 -23.95 0.40 18.63
N LEU A 403 -23.26 1.53 18.87
CA LEU A 403 -23.00 2.56 17.85
C LEU A 403 -22.05 2.03 16.77
N ILE A 404 -20.98 1.36 17.19
CA ILE A 404 -19.96 0.81 16.30
C ILE A 404 -20.57 -0.32 15.47
N GLU A 405 -21.29 -1.24 16.11
CA GLU A 405 -22.04 -2.32 15.44
C GLU A 405 -22.98 -1.76 14.38
N PHE A 406 -23.81 -0.77 14.73
CA PHE A 406 -24.73 -0.13 13.80
C PHE A 406 -24.03 0.47 12.57
N CYS A 407 -22.85 1.05 12.75
CA CYS A 407 -22.10 1.69 11.68
C CYS A 407 -21.37 0.69 10.78
N MET A 408 -20.93 -0.45 11.31
CA MET A 408 -19.96 -1.33 10.63
C MET A 408 -20.48 -2.74 10.28
N SER A 409 -21.48 -3.30 10.97
CA SER A 409 -21.88 -4.71 10.79
C SER A 409 -22.26 -5.05 9.34
N ASN A 410 -23.18 -4.27 8.76
CA ASN A 410 -23.64 -4.47 7.38
C ASN A 410 -22.53 -4.36 6.33
N VAL A 411 -21.44 -3.65 6.67
CA VAL A 411 -20.27 -3.51 5.80
C VAL A 411 -19.42 -4.75 5.92
N TYR A 412 -19.04 -5.09 7.15
CA TYR A 412 -18.16 -6.22 7.42
C TYR A 412 -18.75 -7.56 6.95
N GLU A 413 -20.06 -7.79 7.15
CA GLU A 413 -20.71 -9.04 6.77
C GLU A 413 -20.59 -9.34 5.27
N LYS A 414 -20.62 -8.29 4.43
CA LYS A 414 -20.52 -8.37 2.97
C LYS A 414 -19.10 -8.53 2.43
N LEU A 415 -18.08 -8.38 3.28
CA LEU A 415 -16.69 -8.54 2.87
C LEU A 415 -16.36 -10.01 2.59
N SER A 416 -15.46 -10.23 1.63
CA SER A 416 -14.89 -11.56 1.37
C SER A 416 -14.05 -12.05 2.55
N ASP A 417 -13.87 -13.37 2.67
CA ASP A 417 -13.05 -13.95 3.73
C ASP A 417 -11.60 -13.45 3.68
N ASP A 418 -11.05 -13.23 2.48
CA ASP A 418 -9.70 -12.68 2.31
C ASP A 418 -9.64 -11.22 2.80
N SER A 419 -10.66 -10.40 2.48
CA SER A 419 -10.78 -9.03 3.01
C SER A 419 -10.86 -9.00 4.54
N LYS A 420 -11.65 -9.90 5.14
CA LYS A 420 -11.78 -10.04 6.60
C LYS A 420 -10.45 -10.42 7.25
N LYS A 421 -9.69 -11.35 6.67
CA LYS A 421 -8.36 -11.72 7.18
C LYS A 421 -7.34 -10.59 7.03
N ILE A 422 -7.40 -9.81 5.94
CA ILE A 422 -6.56 -8.61 5.79
C ILE A 422 -6.87 -7.60 6.90
N LEU A 423 -8.15 -7.40 7.25
CA LEU A 423 -8.53 -6.56 8.39
C LEU A 423 -8.00 -7.08 9.72
N GLN A 424 -8.02 -8.40 9.94
CA GLN A 424 -7.38 -9.02 11.10
C GLN A 424 -5.87 -8.80 11.10
N LEU A 425 -5.20 -8.85 9.95
CA LEU A 425 -3.77 -8.53 9.83
C LEU A 425 -3.47 -7.11 10.30
N PHE A 426 -4.27 -6.11 9.90
CA PHE A 426 -4.12 -4.74 10.38
C PHE A 426 -4.24 -4.63 11.91
N LEU A 427 -5.13 -5.40 12.55
CA LEU A 427 -5.20 -5.44 14.01
C LEU A 427 -3.94 -6.04 14.64
N VAL A 428 -3.38 -7.10 14.06
CA VAL A 428 -2.19 -7.79 14.60
C VAL A 428 -0.92 -6.96 14.42
N GLU A 429 -0.75 -6.31 13.26
CA GLU A 429 0.42 -5.47 12.97
C GLU A 429 0.30 -4.09 13.63
N ASN A 430 -0.93 -3.59 13.82
CA ASN A 430 -1.24 -2.31 14.48
C ASN A 430 -0.41 -1.12 13.93
N THR A 431 -0.09 -1.15 12.63
CA THR A 431 0.62 -0.10 11.91
C THR A 431 0.08 0.02 10.49
N GLU A 432 0.55 1.01 9.74
CA GLU A 432 0.28 1.07 8.30
C GLU A 432 0.98 -0.09 7.58
N LEU A 433 0.33 -0.64 6.55
CA LEU A 433 0.84 -1.77 5.79
C LEU A 433 0.91 -1.44 4.31
N SER A 434 2.02 -1.81 3.66
CA SER A 434 2.14 -1.74 2.20
C SER A 434 1.43 -2.91 1.53
N SER A 435 1.15 -2.80 0.23
CA SER A 435 0.60 -3.92 -0.55
C SER A 435 1.51 -5.16 -0.51
N GLY A 436 2.84 -4.97 -0.43
CA GLY A 436 3.81 -6.07 -0.34
C GLY A 436 3.75 -6.79 1.00
N GLU A 437 3.63 -6.05 2.10
CA GLU A 437 3.47 -6.65 3.44
C GLU A 437 2.20 -7.49 3.52
N ILE A 438 1.09 -6.99 2.95
CA ILE A 438 -0.15 -7.75 2.91
C ILE A 438 0.03 -9.04 2.08
N ASP A 439 0.67 -9.00 0.91
CA ASP A 439 0.98 -10.21 0.12
C ASP A 439 1.80 -11.23 0.94
N TYR A 440 2.86 -10.78 1.61
CA TYR A 440 3.73 -11.65 2.39
C TYR A 440 2.99 -12.37 3.53
N PHE A 441 2.20 -11.63 4.30
CA PHE A 441 1.48 -12.20 5.44
C PHE A 441 0.29 -13.05 5.00
N MET A 442 -0.43 -12.64 3.96
CA MET A 442 -1.62 -13.34 3.48
C MET A 442 -1.28 -14.55 2.61
N GLY A 443 -0.27 -14.45 1.74
CA GLY A 443 0.10 -15.48 0.78
C GLY A 443 -1.04 -15.87 -0.17
N ILE A 444 -1.89 -14.90 -0.51
CA ILE A 444 -3.03 -15.09 -1.42
C ILE A 444 -2.64 -14.69 -2.84
N ASP A 445 -3.44 -15.12 -3.82
CA ASP A 445 -3.22 -14.75 -5.22
C ASP A 445 -3.28 -13.22 -5.45
N ASN A 446 -2.42 -12.71 -6.34
CA ASN A 446 -2.29 -11.27 -6.62
C ASN A 446 -3.59 -10.62 -7.10
N VAL A 447 -4.40 -11.33 -7.89
CA VAL A 447 -5.69 -10.80 -8.39
C VAL A 447 -6.66 -10.66 -7.23
N LYS A 448 -6.77 -11.69 -6.39
CA LYS A 448 -7.62 -11.68 -5.19
C LYS A 448 -7.17 -10.65 -4.16
N LEU A 449 -5.86 -10.45 -4.00
CA LEU A 449 -5.32 -9.43 -3.12
C LEU A 449 -5.77 -8.03 -3.56
N ARG A 450 -5.59 -7.69 -4.84
CA ARG A 450 -6.01 -6.40 -5.40
C ARG A 450 -7.52 -6.19 -5.27
N GLU A 451 -8.31 -7.22 -5.57
CA GLU A 451 -9.77 -7.18 -5.40
C GLU A 451 -10.15 -6.91 -3.94
N SER A 452 -9.51 -7.60 -2.99
CA SER A 452 -9.77 -7.46 -1.56
C SER A 452 -9.37 -6.08 -1.04
N ILE A 453 -8.19 -5.56 -1.42
CA ILE A 453 -7.76 -4.20 -1.05
C ILE A 453 -8.73 -3.16 -1.62
N ASN A 454 -9.12 -3.28 -2.89
CA ASN A 454 -10.10 -2.38 -3.51
C ASN A 454 -11.45 -2.43 -2.78
N ASN A 455 -11.92 -3.62 -2.42
CA ASN A 455 -13.14 -3.79 -1.63
C ASN A 455 -13.02 -3.04 -0.29
N LEU A 456 -11.93 -3.23 0.45
CA LEU A 456 -11.69 -2.55 1.73
C LEU A 456 -11.59 -1.01 1.60
N LEU A 457 -11.04 -0.50 0.50
CA LEU A 457 -10.99 0.93 0.20
C LEU A 457 -12.38 1.49 -0.12
N THR A 458 -13.14 0.81 -0.98
CA THR A 458 -14.49 1.26 -1.36
C THR A 458 -15.47 1.24 -0.19
N THR A 459 -15.22 0.38 0.80
CA THR A 459 -15.99 0.30 2.04
C THR A 459 -15.49 1.23 3.15
N ASN A 460 -14.43 2.02 2.90
CA ASN A 460 -13.75 2.87 3.89
C ASN A 460 -13.36 2.13 5.19
N MET A 461 -13.15 0.82 5.11
CA MET A 461 -12.57 0.02 6.19
C MET A 461 -11.08 0.34 6.33
N ILE A 462 -10.41 0.58 5.19
CA ILE A 462 -9.04 1.09 5.13
C ILE A 462 -8.98 2.40 4.33
N THR A 463 -7.92 3.16 4.53
CA THR A 463 -7.62 4.43 3.84
C THR A 463 -6.19 4.40 3.32
N ILE A 464 -5.90 5.20 2.29
CA ILE A 464 -4.54 5.32 1.73
C ILE A 464 -3.80 6.43 2.46
N THR A 465 -2.61 6.13 2.97
CA THR A 465 -1.67 7.07 3.60
C THR A 465 -0.36 7.05 2.80
N SER A 466 -0.16 8.09 1.98
CA SER A 466 0.91 8.15 0.97
C SER A 466 0.83 6.96 -0.02
N GLU A 467 1.54 5.86 0.26
CA GLU A 467 1.56 4.61 -0.52
C GLU A 467 1.18 3.38 0.30
N ASN A 468 0.87 3.57 1.59
CA ASN A 468 0.47 2.50 2.50
C ASN A 468 -1.02 2.56 2.77
N PHE A 469 -1.51 1.50 3.40
CA PHE A 469 -2.88 1.38 3.83
C PHE A 469 -2.95 1.48 5.35
N LYS A 470 -3.98 2.17 5.84
CA LYS A 470 -4.27 2.30 7.26
C LYS A 470 -5.71 1.91 7.55
N LEU A 471 -5.90 1.10 8.59
CA LEU A 471 -7.21 0.74 9.11
C LEU A 471 -7.92 1.98 9.68
N ASN A 472 -9.19 2.17 9.32
CA ASN A 472 -10.04 3.23 9.87
C ASN A 472 -10.25 3.02 11.38
N ASP A 473 -10.26 4.08 12.18
CA ASP A 473 -10.33 3.96 13.65
C ASP A 473 -11.65 3.31 14.14
N MET A 474 -12.80 3.60 13.50
CA MET A 474 -14.06 2.94 13.84
C MET A 474 -14.05 1.47 13.41
N ALA A 475 -13.41 1.16 12.27
CA ALA A 475 -13.26 -0.22 11.81
C ALA A 475 -12.35 -1.01 12.77
N LYS A 476 -11.27 -0.39 13.26
CA LYS A 476 -10.37 -0.96 14.26
C LYS A 476 -11.11 -1.35 15.54
N ASP A 477 -11.90 -0.44 16.10
CA ASP A 477 -12.65 -0.72 17.31
C ASP A 477 -13.72 -1.79 17.07
N TYR A 478 -14.42 -1.76 15.93
CA TYR A 478 -15.39 -2.80 15.55
C TYR A 478 -14.74 -4.19 15.50
N LEU A 479 -13.60 -4.30 14.82
CA LEU A 479 -12.89 -5.57 14.67
C LEU A 479 -12.36 -6.05 16.03
N ALA A 480 -11.84 -5.16 16.87
CA ALA A 480 -11.37 -5.54 18.21
C ALA A 480 -12.49 -6.10 19.08
N LEU A 481 -13.69 -5.49 19.03
CA LEU A 481 -14.85 -5.90 19.83
C LEU A 481 -15.48 -7.20 19.33
N TYR A 482 -15.69 -7.33 18.02
CA TYR A 482 -16.54 -8.39 17.46
C TYR A 482 -15.79 -9.44 16.64
N HIS A 483 -14.63 -9.11 16.08
CA HIS A 483 -13.91 -9.94 15.10
C HIS A 483 -12.40 -10.02 15.37
N SER A 484 -12.04 -10.13 16.65
CA SER A 484 -10.65 -10.24 17.06
C SER A 484 -9.95 -11.42 16.35
N PRO A 485 -8.67 -11.28 15.97
CA PRO A 485 -7.95 -12.35 15.27
C PRO A 485 -7.93 -13.63 16.08
N THR A 486 -8.05 -14.78 15.42
CA THR A 486 -7.91 -16.08 16.10
C THR A 486 -6.48 -16.27 16.59
N ASN A 487 -6.30 -17.04 17.67
CA ASN A 487 -4.98 -17.37 18.21
C ASN A 487 -4.06 -17.99 17.15
N ASP A 488 -4.60 -18.84 16.28
CA ASP A 488 -3.84 -19.47 15.20
C ASP A 488 -3.36 -18.44 14.17
N PHE A 489 -4.23 -17.52 13.75
CA PHE A 489 -3.86 -16.45 12.82
C PHE A 489 -2.82 -15.51 13.43
N PHE A 490 -3.01 -15.11 14.69
CA PHE A 490 -2.06 -14.29 15.44
C PHE A 490 -0.68 -14.96 15.54
N MET A 491 -0.65 -16.23 15.96
CA MET A 491 0.61 -16.97 16.10
C MET A 491 1.30 -17.21 14.76
N ASN A 492 0.56 -17.45 13.68
CA ASN A 492 1.13 -17.60 12.34
C ASN A 492 1.76 -16.28 11.84
N THR A 493 1.06 -15.17 12.04
CA THR A 493 1.55 -13.82 11.71
C THR A 493 2.84 -13.51 12.47
N LEU A 494 2.90 -13.78 13.78
CA LEU A 494 4.11 -13.63 14.58
C LEU A 494 5.27 -14.52 14.10
N LYS A 495 4.99 -15.77 13.72
CA LYS A 495 6.01 -16.68 13.16
C LYS A 495 6.59 -16.12 11.86
N LYS A 496 5.75 -15.65 10.94
CA LYS A 496 6.19 -15.00 9.70
C LYS A 496 7.03 -13.75 9.98
N ARG A 497 6.58 -12.88 10.88
CA ARG A 497 7.32 -11.66 11.30
C ARG A 497 8.70 -12.01 11.87
N LYS A 498 8.78 -13.00 12.76
CA LYS A 498 10.05 -13.47 13.34
C LYS A 498 10.97 -14.06 12.27
N HIS A 499 10.40 -14.84 11.34
CA HIS A 499 11.17 -15.41 10.24
C HIS A 499 11.77 -14.32 9.34
N LEU A 500 10.97 -13.33 8.94
CA LEU A 500 11.44 -12.18 8.16
C LEU A 500 12.58 -11.46 8.90
N ASN A 501 12.38 -11.07 10.16
CA ASN A 501 13.40 -10.37 10.94
C ASN A 501 14.70 -11.16 11.09
N ASN A 502 14.61 -12.48 11.34
CA ASN A 502 15.79 -13.34 11.42
C ASN A 502 16.56 -13.39 10.08
N MET A 503 15.86 -13.47 8.95
CA MET A 503 16.49 -13.45 7.64
C MET A 503 17.16 -12.10 7.35
N ILE A 504 16.53 -10.98 7.69
CA ILE A 504 17.15 -9.65 7.55
C ILE A 504 18.41 -9.53 8.41
N GLN A 505 18.40 -10.09 9.62
CA GLN A 505 19.58 -10.11 10.47
C GLN A 505 20.71 -10.95 9.84
N GLN A 506 20.40 -12.10 9.23
CA GLN A 506 21.38 -12.92 8.51
C GLN A 506 21.96 -12.19 7.30
N ILE A 507 21.11 -11.52 6.50
CA ILE A 507 21.52 -10.70 5.37
C ILE A 507 22.48 -9.60 5.82
N LYS A 508 22.14 -8.90 6.91
CA LYS A 508 22.99 -7.85 7.49
C LYS A 508 24.38 -8.39 7.86
N VAL A 509 24.45 -9.53 8.54
CA VAL A 509 25.73 -10.14 8.93
C VAL A 509 26.55 -10.54 7.71
N GLN A 510 25.93 -11.15 6.70
CA GLN A 510 26.61 -11.54 5.46
C GLN A 510 27.14 -10.33 4.70
N ASN A 511 26.39 -9.23 4.67
CA ASN A 511 26.81 -8.00 4.03
C ASN A 511 27.99 -7.33 4.75
N GLU A 512 27.95 -7.27 6.09
CA GLU A 512 29.06 -6.71 6.89
C GLU A 512 30.35 -7.55 6.73
N MET A 513 30.25 -8.86 6.47
CA MET A 513 31.42 -9.72 6.24
C MET A 513 32.00 -9.60 4.83
N ASP A 514 31.16 -9.55 3.79
CA ASP A 514 31.62 -9.52 2.39
C ASP A 514 30.69 -8.65 1.51
N PRO A 515 30.83 -7.32 1.54
CA PRO A 515 29.91 -6.44 0.83
C PRO A 515 29.99 -6.56 -0.69
N PHE A 516 31.18 -6.86 -1.22
CA PHE A 516 31.45 -7.04 -2.65
C PHE A 516 31.08 -8.45 -3.17
N ASN A 517 30.46 -9.29 -2.34
CA ASN A 517 29.95 -10.58 -2.79
C ASN A 517 28.73 -10.37 -3.70
N PRO A 518 28.67 -11.02 -4.88
CA PRO A 518 27.49 -10.90 -5.74
C PRO A 518 26.19 -11.42 -5.09
N LYS A 519 26.29 -12.27 -4.06
CA LYS A 519 25.14 -12.83 -3.33
C LYS A 519 24.83 -12.10 -2.03
N SER A 520 25.65 -11.12 -1.65
CA SER A 520 25.39 -10.27 -0.51
C SER A 520 24.33 -9.24 -0.89
N LEU A 521 23.42 -8.93 0.03
CA LEU A 521 22.38 -7.92 -0.15
C LEU A 521 22.68 -6.74 0.77
N TYR A 522 22.62 -5.52 0.25
CA TYR A 522 22.93 -4.31 1.00
C TYR A 522 22.01 -4.13 2.22
N LYS A 523 22.59 -3.54 3.27
CA LYS A 523 21.91 -3.30 4.53
C LYS A 523 21.05 -2.04 4.43
N ASN A 524 19.80 -2.19 4.01
CA ASN A 524 18.79 -1.16 4.22
C ASN A 524 17.79 -1.60 5.29
N SER A 525 18.09 -1.28 6.55
CA SER A 525 17.35 -1.78 7.72
C SER A 525 16.16 -0.91 8.15
N GLU A 526 15.95 0.23 7.52
CA GLU A 526 14.91 1.18 7.94
C GLU A 526 13.63 0.98 7.13
N ASP A 527 13.74 0.82 5.81
CA ASP A 527 12.60 0.62 4.92
C ASP A 527 12.04 -0.82 5.00
N ARG A 528 10.72 -0.91 5.26
CA ARG A 528 9.98 -2.19 5.32
C ARG A 528 9.85 -2.86 3.96
N ASN A 529 9.66 -2.09 2.89
CA ASN A 529 9.58 -2.61 1.53
C ASN A 529 10.93 -3.17 1.09
N HIS A 530 12.04 -2.49 1.38
CA HIS A 530 13.39 -3.04 1.12
C HIS A 530 13.67 -4.33 1.90
N LYS A 531 13.20 -4.46 3.15
CA LYS A 531 13.30 -5.74 3.89
C LYS A 531 12.58 -6.86 3.15
N LEU A 532 11.35 -6.61 2.70
CA LEU A 532 10.59 -7.61 2.00
C LEU A 532 11.19 -7.96 0.64
N SER A 533 11.65 -6.98 -0.14
CA SER A 533 12.39 -7.22 -1.37
C SER A 533 13.66 -8.04 -1.11
N SER A 534 14.43 -7.72 -0.07
CA SER A 534 15.63 -8.47 0.31
C SER A 534 15.32 -9.93 0.68
N TYR A 535 14.17 -10.20 1.30
CA TYR A 535 13.70 -11.56 1.54
C TYR A 535 13.46 -12.32 0.23
N TYR A 536 12.75 -11.72 -0.73
CA TYR A 536 12.51 -12.35 -2.04
C TYR A 536 13.79 -12.54 -2.83
N LEU A 537 14.71 -11.58 -2.81
CA LEU A 537 16.02 -11.71 -3.47
C LEU A 537 16.87 -12.82 -2.85
N SER A 538 16.85 -12.96 -1.52
CA SER A 538 17.51 -14.08 -0.84
C SER A 538 16.92 -15.42 -1.28
N LYS A 539 15.59 -15.52 -1.43
CA LYS A 539 14.95 -16.74 -1.95
C LYS A 539 15.24 -16.98 -3.43
N ALA A 540 15.33 -15.93 -4.23
CA ALA A 540 15.73 -16.04 -5.63
C ALA A 540 17.15 -16.59 -5.78
N LEU A 541 18.08 -16.17 -4.91
CA LEU A 541 19.43 -16.72 -4.84
C LEU A 541 19.45 -18.20 -4.43
N GLU A 542 18.60 -18.60 -3.47
CA GLU A 542 18.44 -20.00 -3.08
C GLU A 542 17.94 -20.86 -4.26
N SER A 543 16.88 -20.45 -4.95
CA SER A 543 16.34 -21.15 -6.13
C SER A 543 17.34 -21.18 -7.29
N SER A 544 18.03 -20.07 -7.56
CA SER A 544 19.09 -20.00 -8.57
C SER A 544 20.24 -20.98 -8.28
N SER A 545 20.61 -21.17 -7.01
CA SER A 545 21.65 -22.14 -6.64
C SER A 545 21.29 -23.59 -6.97
N LYS A 546 19.99 -23.89 -7.05
CA LYS A 546 19.42 -25.18 -7.47
C LYS A 546 19.11 -25.26 -8.97
N GLN A 547 19.39 -24.19 -9.72
CA GLN A 547 19.04 -24.04 -11.15
C GLN A 547 17.53 -23.99 -11.42
N GLU A 548 16.72 -23.60 -10.43
CA GLU A 548 15.27 -23.36 -10.54
C GLU A 548 15.04 -21.93 -11.07
N TRP A 549 15.32 -21.70 -12.36
CA TRP A 549 15.38 -20.35 -12.94
C TRP A 549 14.02 -19.64 -12.94
N GLU A 550 12.95 -20.34 -13.31
CA GLU A 550 11.60 -19.75 -13.37
C GLU A 550 11.16 -19.22 -12.01
N ASP A 551 11.33 -20.03 -10.96
CA ASP A 551 11.03 -19.63 -9.58
C ASP A 551 11.89 -18.44 -9.13
N ALA A 552 13.18 -18.46 -9.46
CA ALA A 552 14.09 -17.35 -9.14
C ALA A 552 13.64 -16.03 -9.78
N PHE A 553 13.25 -16.05 -11.06
CA PHE A 553 12.77 -14.84 -11.75
C PHE A 553 11.37 -14.41 -11.28
N ALA A 554 10.50 -15.35 -10.90
CA ALA A 554 9.22 -15.02 -10.28
C ALA A 554 9.41 -14.26 -8.95
N LEU A 555 10.39 -14.68 -8.14
CA LEU A 555 10.75 -14.01 -6.90
C LEU A 555 11.41 -12.65 -7.14
N ILE A 556 12.28 -12.52 -8.15
CA ILE A 556 12.82 -11.21 -8.58
C ILE A 556 11.70 -10.28 -9.01
N HIS A 557 10.74 -10.75 -9.81
CA HIS A 557 9.61 -9.94 -10.26
C HIS A 557 8.73 -9.49 -9.08
N LYS A 558 8.59 -10.31 -8.03
CA LYS A 558 7.94 -9.87 -6.78
C LYS A 558 8.73 -8.73 -6.12
N ALA A 559 10.04 -8.84 -5.99
CA ALA A 559 10.87 -7.77 -5.42
C ALA A 559 10.82 -6.48 -6.27
N GLU A 560 10.84 -6.61 -7.60
CA GLU A 560 10.75 -5.50 -8.57
C GLU A 560 9.42 -4.75 -8.45
N ASN A 561 8.30 -5.45 -8.26
CA ASN A 561 6.99 -4.81 -8.05
C ASN A 561 6.85 -4.10 -6.70
N ILE A 562 7.62 -4.51 -5.69
CA ILE A 562 7.55 -3.92 -4.34
C ILE A 562 8.44 -2.68 -4.27
N THR A 563 9.66 -2.76 -4.80
CA THR A 563 10.63 -1.66 -4.80
C THR A 563 11.32 -1.56 -6.17
N PRO A 564 10.69 -0.90 -7.16
CA PRO A 564 11.25 -0.77 -8.51
C PRO A 564 12.49 0.13 -8.56
N ASP A 565 12.72 0.97 -7.55
CA ASP A 565 13.89 1.83 -7.48
C ASP A 565 15.07 1.23 -6.69
N TYR A 566 14.93 -0.01 -6.19
CA TYR A 566 15.96 -0.63 -5.37
C TYR A 566 17.04 -1.33 -6.23
N PHE A 567 18.25 -0.77 -6.26
CA PHE A 567 19.37 -1.26 -7.08
C PHE A 567 19.70 -2.76 -6.88
N GLU A 568 19.52 -3.27 -5.66
CA GLU A 568 19.77 -4.68 -5.31
C GLU A 568 18.93 -5.66 -6.13
N VAL A 569 17.70 -5.27 -6.49
CA VAL A 569 16.84 -6.08 -7.34
C VAL A 569 17.54 -6.38 -8.67
N TYR A 570 18.07 -5.33 -9.29
CA TYR A 570 18.73 -5.41 -10.59
C TYR A 570 20.13 -6.01 -10.49
N LYS A 571 20.87 -5.74 -9.41
CA LYS A 571 22.17 -6.38 -9.14
C LYS A 571 22.06 -7.90 -9.06
N ILE A 572 21.09 -8.41 -8.29
CA ILE A 572 20.85 -9.85 -8.16
C ILE A 572 20.26 -10.44 -9.45
N LYS A 573 19.37 -9.72 -10.14
CA LYS A 573 18.84 -10.10 -11.45
C LYS A 573 19.98 -10.29 -12.46
N ALA A 574 20.92 -9.35 -12.52
CA ALA A 574 22.10 -9.41 -13.38
C ALA A 574 22.99 -10.62 -13.06
N PHE A 575 23.25 -10.86 -11.77
CA PHE A 575 24.02 -12.02 -11.32
C PHE A 575 23.36 -13.35 -11.73
N ILE A 576 22.06 -13.50 -11.49
CA ILE A 576 21.32 -14.73 -11.84
C ILE A 576 21.25 -14.93 -13.36
N GLN A 577 21.04 -13.87 -14.13
CA GLN A 577 21.08 -13.92 -15.60
C GLN A 577 22.46 -14.35 -16.11
N ALA A 578 23.54 -13.82 -15.53
CA ALA A 578 24.91 -14.20 -15.89
C ALA A 578 25.23 -15.68 -15.57
N GLU A 579 24.66 -16.24 -14.51
CA GLU A 579 24.77 -17.66 -14.18
C GLU A 579 23.93 -18.55 -15.11
N LYS A 580 22.75 -18.09 -15.53
CA LYS A 580 21.91 -18.72 -16.55
C LYS A 580 22.50 -18.64 -17.97
N ARG A 581 23.56 -17.84 -18.17
CA ARG A 581 24.18 -17.50 -19.47
C ARG A 581 23.33 -16.61 -20.37
N ASP A 582 22.43 -15.82 -19.77
CA ASP A 582 21.69 -14.77 -20.46
C ASP A 582 22.47 -13.45 -20.39
N LEU A 583 23.50 -13.35 -21.23
CA LEU A 583 24.55 -12.34 -21.08
C LEU A 583 24.08 -10.91 -21.43
N PHE A 584 23.23 -10.77 -22.44
CA PHE A 584 22.72 -9.45 -22.84
C PHE A 584 21.82 -8.84 -21.77
N ASN A 585 20.86 -9.63 -21.26
CA ASN A 585 19.98 -9.13 -20.19
C ASN A 585 20.74 -8.88 -18.89
N ALA A 586 21.78 -9.68 -18.59
CA ALA A 586 22.66 -9.43 -17.45
C ALA A 586 23.37 -8.07 -17.56
N LEU A 587 23.85 -7.71 -18.76
CA LEU A 587 24.47 -6.42 -19.04
C LEU A 587 23.48 -5.28 -18.76
N THR A 588 22.29 -5.35 -19.34
CA THR A 588 21.24 -4.34 -19.12
C THR A 588 20.83 -4.24 -17.65
N SER A 589 20.73 -5.35 -16.93
CA SER A 589 20.40 -5.32 -15.50
C SER A 589 21.51 -4.69 -14.65
N TYR A 590 22.79 -4.83 -15.01
CA TYR A 590 23.87 -4.09 -14.34
C TYR A 590 23.80 -2.59 -14.59
N GLU A 591 23.46 -2.17 -15.82
CA GLU A 591 23.28 -0.76 -16.16
C GLU A 591 22.11 -0.14 -15.38
N ILE A 592 20.97 -0.85 -15.30
CA ILE A 592 19.83 -0.41 -14.48
C ILE A 592 20.22 -0.37 -13.00
N ALA A 593 20.94 -1.37 -12.50
CA ALA A 593 21.40 -1.36 -11.10
C ALA A 593 22.24 -0.11 -10.81
N LEU A 594 23.14 0.28 -11.71
CA LEU A 594 24.00 1.45 -11.54
C LEU A 594 23.21 2.77 -11.53
N ASP A 595 22.20 2.90 -12.41
CA ASP A 595 21.29 4.06 -12.47
C ASP A 595 20.48 4.23 -11.17
N LYS A 596 20.15 3.11 -10.51
CA LYS A 596 19.36 3.08 -9.27
C LYS A 596 20.19 3.22 -7.98
N CYS A 597 21.52 3.32 -8.06
CA CYS A 597 22.35 3.50 -6.86
C CYS A 597 22.25 4.93 -6.31
N GLU A 598 22.07 5.06 -5.00
CA GLU A 598 21.89 6.36 -4.33
C GLU A 598 23.19 6.91 -3.72
N ASN A 599 24.16 6.05 -3.43
CA ASN A 599 25.42 6.44 -2.80
C ASN A 599 26.66 5.80 -3.45
N ASP A 600 27.83 6.35 -3.14
CA ASP A 600 29.13 5.95 -3.72
C ASP A 600 29.48 4.50 -3.42
N PHE A 601 29.09 3.99 -2.25
CA PHE A 601 29.34 2.61 -1.87
C PHE A 601 28.55 1.61 -2.73
N GLU A 602 27.28 1.89 -2.97
CA GLU A 602 26.42 1.10 -3.85
C GLU A 602 26.96 1.11 -5.28
N LYS A 603 27.30 2.29 -5.80
CA LYS A 603 27.91 2.46 -7.12
C LYS A 603 29.20 1.64 -7.25
N SER A 604 30.12 1.79 -6.30
CA SER A 604 31.38 1.04 -6.28
C SER A 604 31.14 -0.48 -6.26
N THR A 605 30.16 -0.95 -5.49
CA THR A 605 29.80 -2.37 -5.41
C THR A 605 29.27 -2.89 -6.75
N VAL A 606 28.34 -2.18 -7.39
CA VAL A 606 27.78 -2.58 -8.69
C VAL A 606 28.86 -2.53 -9.78
N LEU A 607 29.66 -1.47 -9.84
CA LEU A 607 30.76 -1.32 -10.80
C LEU A 607 31.81 -2.44 -10.66
N TYR A 608 32.18 -2.79 -9.43
CA TYR A 608 33.07 -3.92 -9.15
C TYR A 608 32.51 -5.23 -9.71
N LEU A 609 31.25 -5.57 -9.40
CA LEU A 609 30.62 -6.79 -9.89
C LEU A 609 30.46 -6.80 -11.41
N TYR A 610 30.16 -5.65 -11.98
CA TYR A 610 30.03 -5.47 -13.42
C TYR A 610 31.39 -5.62 -14.13
N SER A 611 32.48 -5.14 -13.53
CA SER A 611 33.84 -5.39 -14.01
C SER A 611 34.20 -6.88 -13.97
N VAL A 612 33.87 -7.58 -12.87
CA VAL A 612 34.06 -9.04 -12.75
C VAL A 612 33.29 -9.79 -13.84
N PHE A 613 32.04 -9.38 -14.11
CA PHE A 613 31.22 -9.95 -15.18
C PHE A 613 31.87 -9.76 -16.55
N ASN A 614 32.32 -8.54 -16.89
CA ASN A 614 33.01 -8.27 -18.15
C ASN A 614 34.31 -9.09 -18.27
N THR A 615 35.08 -9.21 -17.20
CA THR A 615 36.34 -9.95 -17.17
C THR A 615 36.15 -11.45 -17.37
N ILE A 616 35.16 -12.06 -16.71
CA ILE A 616 35.01 -13.52 -16.67
C ILE A 616 34.07 -14.04 -17.76
N LYS A 617 32.97 -13.33 -18.03
CA LYS A 617 31.87 -13.84 -18.87
C LYS A 617 31.94 -13.29 -20.30
N LEU A 618 32.29 -12.00 -20.47
CA LEU A 618 32.36 -11.36 -21.78
C LEU A 618 33.77 -11.33 -22.38
N SER A 619 34.80 -11.40 -21.54
CA SER A 619 36.21 -11.16 -21.92
C SER A 619 36.44 -9.77 -22.55
N ASP A 620 35.60 -8.79 -22.23
CA ASP A 620 35.78 -7.39 -22.61
C ASP A 620 36.64 -6.69 -21.56
N LEU A 621 37.95 -6.68 -21.82
CA LEU A 621 38.95 -6.20 -20.87
C LEU A 621 39.01 -4.66 -20.81
N GLU A 622 38.75 -3.98 -21.92
CA GLU A 622 38.71 -2.51 -21.96
C GLU A 622 37.56 -1.99 -21.11
N LYS A 623 36.36 -2.55 -21.30
CA LYS A 623 35.20 -2.19 -20.48
C LYS A 623 35.42 -2.58 -19.01
N ALA A 624 35.92 -3.79 -18.75
CA ALA A 624 36.23 -4.22 -17.37
C ALA A 624 37.20 -3.27 -16.65
N PHE A 625 38.21 -2.76 -17.37
CA PHE A 625 39.18 -1.82 -16.82
C PHE A 625 38.52 -0.47 -16.51
N SER A 626 37.76 0.10 -17.45
CA SER A 626 37.04 1.35 -17.19
C SER A 626 36.11 1.26 -15.96
N LEU A 627 35.40 0.14 -15.82
CA LEU A 627 34.48 -0.08 -14.69
C LEU A 627 35.19 -0.23 -13.35
N ILE A 628 36.34 -0.91 -13.30
CA ILE A 628 37.07 -1.09 -12.03
C ILE A 628 37.78 0.18 -11.59
N GLU A 629 38.25 1.01 -12.53
CA GLU A 629 38.80 2.33 -12.21
C GLU A 629 37.72 3.27 -11.67
N GLU A 630 36.52 3.22 -12.28
CA GLU A 630 35.38 3.96 -11.77
C GLU A 630 34.99 3.47 -10.36
N ALA A 631 34.95 2.16 -10.12
CA ALA A 631 34.68 1.59 -8.80
C ALA A 631 35.68 2.05 -7.73
N GLU A 632 36.97 2.08 -8.08
CA GLU A 632 38.07 2.55 -7.24
C GLU A 632 37.94 4.06 -6.93
N SER A 633 37.47 4.86 -7.90
CA SER A 633 37.28 6.31 -7.68
C SER A 633 36.25 6.63 -6.59
N TYR A 634 35.22 5.78 -6.46
CA TYR A 634 34.19 5.90 -5.41
C TYR A 634 34.61 5.27 -4.07
N TYR A 635 35.44 4.22 -4.11
CA TYR A 635 35.88 3.51 -2.90
C TYR A 635 37.38 3.17 -2.97
N PRO A 636 38.26 4.18 -2.79
CA PRO A 636 39.69 4.05 -3.00
C PRO A 636 40.35 3.13 -1.95
N ASP A 637 41.52 2.60 -2.31
CA ASP A 637 42.37 1.75 -1.45
C ASP A 637 41.71 0.47 -0.91
N ASN A 638 40.56 0.07 -1.44
CA ASN A 638 39.90 -1.17 -1.08
C ASN A 638 40.63 -2.38 -1.67
N LEU A 639 41.06 -3.31 -0.82
CA LEU A 639 41.87 -4.47 -1.22
C LEU A 639 41.16 -5.38 -2.23
N LYS A 640 39.84 -5.55 -2.18
CA LYS A 640 39.10 -6.40 -3.14
C LYS A 640 39.05 -5.76 -4.52
N ILE A 641 38.81 -4.45 -4.59
CA ILE A 641 38.83 -3.67 -5.83
C ILE A 641 40.24 -3.73 -6.44
N LEU A 642 41.27 -3.50 -5.65
CA LEU A 642 42.67 -3.60 -6.09
C LEU A 642 43.03 -4.99 -6.61
N LEU A 643 42.59 -6.05 -5.91
CA LEU A 643 42.81 -7.43 -6.35
C LEU A 643 42.14 -7.74 -7.69
N GLU A 644 40.93 -7.22 -7.95
CA GLU A 644 40.31 -7.41 -9.26
C GLU A 644 40.91 -6.49 -10.33
N LYS A 645 41.28 -5.24 -10.01
CA LYS A 645 42.03 -4.34 -10.92
C LYS A 645 43.34 -4.99 -11.38
N SER A 646 44.07 -5.59 -10.44
CA SER A 646 45.31 -6.33 -10.75
C SER A 646 45.06 -7.48 -11.74
N ARG A 647 43.89 -8.14 -11.65
CA ARG A 647 43.50 -9.23 -12.54
C ARG A 647 43.18 -8.73 -13.94
N VAL A 648 42.45 -7.62 -14.05
CA VAL A 648 42.10 -7.01 -15.34
C VAL A 648 43.37 -6.59 -16.07
N LEU A 649 44.27 -5.85 -15.41
CA LEU A 649 45.58 -5.46 -15.95
C LEU A 649 46.41 -6.68 -16.39
N MET A 650 46.43 -7.72 -15.56
CA MET A 650 47.12 -8.98 -15.88
C MET A 650 46.57 -9.63 -17.15
N TYR A 651 45.26 -9.55 -17.40
CA TYR A 651 44.64 -10.11 -18.59
C TYR A 651 44.86 -9.23 -19.83
N GLN A 652 45.03 -7.93 -19.66
CA GLN A 652 45.44 -7.00 -20.73
C GLN A 652 46.94 -7.12 -21.09
N GLY A 653 47.74 -7.84 -20.29
CA GLY A 653 49.18 -7.98 -20.49
C GLY A 653 50.02 -6.89 -19.82
N LEU A 654 49.40 -6.02 -19.03
CA LEU A 654 50.03 -4.94 -18.28
C LEU A 654 50.63 -5.47 -16.96
N PHE A 655 51.66 -6.32 -17.10
CA PHE A 655 52.20 -7.10 -15.98
C PHE A 655 52.96 -6.28 -14.94
N HIS A 656 53.51 -5.11 -15.29
CA HIS A 656 54.21 -4.24 -14.35
C HIS A 656 53.23 -3.57 -13.41
N GLU A 657 52.22 -2.90 -13.97
CA GLU A 657 51.16 -2.22 -13.21
C GLU A 657 50.37 -3.21 -12.33
N SER A 658 50.07 -4.41 -12.86
CA SER A 658 49.46 -5.49 -12.08
C SER A 658 50.35 -5.92 -10.89
N GLU A 659 51.67 -6.01 -11.08
CA GLU A 659 52.60 -6.36 -10.00
C GLU A 659 52.70 -5.27 -8.94
N ASP A 660 52.69 -4.00 -9.33
CA ASP A 660 52.75 -2.87 -8.40
C ASP A 660 51.54 -2.84 -7.47
N ILE A 661 50.33 -3.09 -8.01
CA ILE A 661 49.12 -3.24 -7.19
C ILE A 661 49.25 -4.41 -6.22
N LEU A 662 49.73 -5.57 -6.69
CA LEU A 662 49.86 -6.73 -5.81
C LEU A 662 50.92 -6.54 -4.72
N LYS A 663 52.01 -5.82 -4.99
CA LYS A 663 52.98 -5.44 -3.96
C LYS A 663 52.39 -4.49 -2.92
N ASN A 664 51.53 -3.56 -3.34
CA ASN A 664 50.77 -2.72 -2.41
C ASN A 664 49.88 -3.60 -1.51
N VAL A 665 49.09 -4.51 -2.09
CA VAL A 665 48.26 -5.44 -1.31
C VAL A 665 49.10 -6.32 -0.37
N ASP A 666 50.27 -6.79 -0.80
CA ASP A 666 51.20 -7.58 0.02
C ASP A 666 51.70 -6.80 1.25
N SER A 667 51.95 -5.49 1.12
CA SER A 667 52.33 -4.64 2.26
C SER A 667 51.22 -4.48 3.31
N ARG A 668 49.98 -4.84 2.96
CA ARG A 668 48.77 -4.77 3.79
C ARG A 668 48.17 -6.15 4.03
N LYS A 669 48.98 -7.21 3.94
CA LYS A 669 48.53 -8.60 4.02
C LYS A 669 47.78 -8.91 5.33
N ASP A 670 48.15 -8.25 6.43
CA ASP A 670 47.52 -8.41 7.75
C ASP A 670 46.05 -7.94 7.81
N GLU A 671 45.60 -7.15 6.82
CA GLU A 671 44.20 -6.72 6.70
C GLU A 671 43.31 -7.75 5.97
N LEU A 672 43.91 -8.79 5.36
CA LEU A 672 43.18 -9.78 4.58
C LEU A 672 42.62 -10.89 5.46
N ASP A 673 41.34 -11.21 5.27
CA ASP A 673 40.81 -12.49 5.76
C ASP A 673 41.38 -13.67 4.95
N LEU A 674 41.28 -14.89 5.47
CA LEU A 674 41.82 -16.09 4.83
C LEU A 674 41.31 -16.28 3.38
N GLN A 675 40.08 -15.86 3.09
CA GLN A 675 39.51 -15.94 1.75
C GLN A 675 40.20 -14.96 0.80
N SER A 676 40.36 -13.71 1.21
CA SER A 676 40.99 -12.63 0.45
C SER A 676 42.49 -12.88 0.30
N GLU A 677 43.13 -13.48 1.31
CA GLU A 677 44.52 -13.94 1.23
C GLU A 677 44.69 -15.04 0.16
N ASN A 678 43.80 -16.05 0.12
CA ASN A 678 43.79 -17.06 -0.93
C ASN A 678 43.58 -16.45 -2.34
N ILE A 679 42.71 -15.43 -2.46
CA ILE A 679 42.52 -14.69 -3.71
C ILE A 679 43.80 -13.95 -4.09
N PHE A 680 44.42 -13.24 -3.14
CA PHE A 680 45.67 -12.52 -3.33
C PHE A 680 46.79 -13.43 -3.84
N VAL A 681 47.09 -14.52 -3.13
CA VAL A 681 48.18 -15.43 -3.55
C VAL A 681 47.87 -16.11 -4.87
N SER A 682 46.60 -16.40 -5.16
CA SER A 682 46.17 -16.93 -6.46
C SER A 682 46.40 -15.93 -7.59
N ARG A 683 46.10 -14.64 -7.38
CA ARG A 683 46.34 -13.59 -8.37
C ARG A 683 47.83 -13.38 -8.61
N TYR A 684 48.62 -13.32 -7.53
CA TYR A 684 50.07 -13.19 -7.60
C TYR A 684 50.69 -14.38 -8.33
N ALA A 685 50.28 -15.61 -8.01
CA ALA A 685 50.78 -16.80 -8.65
C ALA A 685 50.42 -16.87 -10.15
N ASP A 686 49.20 -16.49 -10.54
CA ASP A 686 48.81 -16.43 -11.95
C ASP A 686 49.58 -15.34 -12.72
N LEU A 687 49.92 -14.22 -12.07
CA LEU A 687 50.76 -13.18 -12.66
C LEU A 687 52.15 -13.72 -12.98
N GLN A 688 52.80 -14.39 -12.02
CA GLN A 688 54.13 -14.97 -12.25
C GLN A 688 54.10 -16.05 -13.34
N ARG A 689 53.04 -16.87 -13.36
CA ARG A 689 52.81 -17.85 -14.43
C ARG A 689 52.71 -17.19 -15.81
N ARG A 690 51.91 -16.13 -15.94
CA ARG A 690 51.72 -15.40 -17.21
C ARG A 690 53.01 -14.69 -17.65
N LYS A 691 53.78 -14.12 -16.72
CA LYS A 691 55.12 -13.60 -17.02
C LYS A 691 56.03 -14.69 -17.58
N ALA A 692 55.99 -15.91 -17.01
CA ALA A 692 56.79 -17.04 -17.48
C ALA A 692 56.40 -17.51 -18.90
N GLU A 693 55.11 -17.47 -19.25
CA GLU A 693 54.64 -17.79 -20.61
C GLU A 693 55.24 -16.86 -21.67
N HIS A 694 55.51 -15.60 -21.33
CA HIS A 694 56.06 -14.58 -22.24
C HIS A 694 57.58 -14.64 -22.37
N ILE A 695 58.26 -15.43 -21.54
CA ILE A 695 59.71 -15.66 -21.67
C ILE A 695 59.95 -16.67 -22.82
N LYS A 696 61.05 -16.51 -23.56
CA LYS A 696 61.44 -17.47 -24.61
C LYS A 696 61.90 -18.79 -23.99
N THR A 697 61.62 -19.92 -24.63
CA THR A 697 61.96 -21.25 -24.11
C THR A 697 63.47 -21.46 -23.86
N ARG A 698 64.34 -20.70 -24.53
CA ARG A 698 65.79 -20.71 -24.30
C ARG A 698 66.21 -20.17 -22.93
N ASP A 699 65.38 -19.33 -22.31
CA ASP A 699 65.66 -18.67 -21.03
C ASP A 699 65.00 -19.47 -19.88
N VAL A 700 65.32 -20.77 -19.81
CA VAL A 700 64.68 -21.74 -18.91
C VAL A 700 64.81 -21.34 -17.44
N GLU A 701 65.99 -20.89 -17.02
CA GLU A 701 66.23 -20.48 -15.63
C GLU A 701 65.29 -19.36 -15.19
N LYS A 702 65.08 -18.36 -16.06
CA LYS A 702 64.16 -17.24 -15.77
C LYS A 702 62.71 -17.70 -15.72
N LYS A 703 62.30 -18.63 -16.60
CA LYS A 703 60.96 -19.26 -16.52
C LYS A 703 60.78 -20.00 -15.21
N LEU A 704 61.75 -20.83 -14.85
CA LEU A 704 61.71 -21.62 -13.64
C LEU A 704 61.64 -20.73 -12.38
N ASP A 705 62.40 -19.63 -12.32
CA ASP A 705 62.35 -18.68 -11.20
C ASP A 705 60.96 -18.08 -11.00
N LEU A 706 60.30 -17.64 -12.09
CA LEU A 706 58.93 -17.11 -12.02
C LEU A 706 57.92 -18.17 -11.58
N LEU A 707 58.00 -19.39 -12.15
CA LEU A 707 57.09 -20.48 -11.78
C LEU A 707 57.30 -20.91 -10.32
N LYS A 708 58.55 -20.94 -9.83
CA LYS A 708 58.90 -21.16 -8.42
C LYS A 708 58.28 -20.10 -7.52
N LYS A 709 58.42 -18.82 -7.85
CA LYS A 709 57.78 -17.72 -7.13
C LYS A 709 56.27 -17.91 -7.03
N GLY A 710 55.63 -18.33 -8.13
CA GLY A 710 54.19 -18.61 -8.16
C GLY A 710 53.75 -19.78 -7.27
N ILE A 711 54.53 -20.85 -7.14
CA ILE A 711 54.22 -21.92 -6.18
C ILE A 711 54.47 -21.43 -4.74
N ASN A 712 55.63 -20.82 -4.49
CA ASN A 712 56.05 -20.40 -3.16
C ASN A 712 55.05 -19.40 -2.55
N ILE A 713 54.50 -18.46 -3.33
CA ILE A 713 53.52 -17.51 -2.80
C ILE A 713 52.23 -18.21 -2.36
N ILE A 714 51.75 -19.23 -3.10
CA ILE A 714 50.59 -20.03 -2.68
C ILE A 714 50.87 -20.75 -1.37
N GLU A 715 52.09 -21.24 -1.18
CA GLU A 715 52.50 -21.93 0.05
C GLU A 715 52.64 -21.01 1.27
N THR A 716 52.57 -19.69 1.10
CA THR A 716 52.60 -18.75 2.25
C THR A 716 51.29 -18.70 3.03
N VAL A 717 50.18 -19.22 2.48
CA VAL A 717 48.87 -19.21 3.14
C VAL A 717 48.72 -20.42 4.03
N ASP A 718 48.23 -20.20 5.25
CA ASP A 718 48.01 -21.26 6.26
C ASP A 718 47.15 -22.41 5.73
N ARG A 719 46.09 -22.07 4.97
CA ARG A 719 45.17 -23.04 4.39
C ARG A 719 44.84 -22.70 2.94
N ILE A 720 45.45 -23.47 2.03
CA ILE A 720 45.25 -23.36 0.58
C ILE A 720 43.86 -23.87 0.21
N ASP A 721 43.06 -23.02 -0.44
CA ASP A 721 41.73 -23.37 -0.93
C ASP A 721 41.75 -24.08 -2.30
N THR A 722 40.60 -24.61 -2.70
CA THR A 722 40.47 -25.32 -3.99
C THR A 722 40.82 -24.43 -5.19
N LYS A 723 40.51 -23.13 -5.15
CA LYS A 723 40.81 -22.20 -6.26
C LYS A 723 42.31 -21.95 -6.39
N SER A 724 43.01 -21.83 -5.27
CA SER A 724 44.47 -21.70 -5.23
C SER A 724 45.15 -22.96 -5.76
N TYR A 725 44.62 -24.16 -5.45
CA TYR A 725 45.09 -25.39 -6.08
C TYR A 725 44.80 -25.48 -7.59
N VAL A 726 43.76 -24.81 -8.11
CA VAL A 726 43.55 -24.66 -9.56
C VAL A 726 44.64 -23.79 -10.17
N THR A 727 45.01 -22.69 -9.53
CA THR A 727 46.14 -21.87 -9.99
C THR A 727 47.46 -22.64 -9.94
N MET A 728 47.70 -23.40 -8.86
CA MET A 728 48.87 -24.28 -8.74
C MET A 728 48.92 -25.32 -9.87
N ALA A 729 47.80 -25.95 -10.21
CA ALA A 729 47.71 -26.89 -11.32
C ALA A 729 48.10 -26.25 -12.67
N LYS A 730 47.73 -25.00 -12.92
CA LYS A 730 48.14 -24.27 -14.13
C LYS A 730 49.65 -24.06 -14.16
N ILE A 731 50.27 -23.73 -13.02
CA ILE A 731 51.73 -23.57 -12.90
C ILE A 731 52.44 -24.90 -13.14
N LEU A 732 51.94 -25.99 -12.56
CA LEU A 732 52.48 -27.34 -12.79
C LEU A 732 52.40 -27.77 -14.27
N LYS A 733 51.30 -27.42 -14.95
CA LYS A 733 51.17 -27.60 -16.40
C LYS A 733 52.23 -26.80 -17.16
N GLU A 734 52.49 -25.54 -16.78
CA GLU A 734 53.60 -24.77 -17.40
C GLU A 734 54.97 -25.38 -17.12
N LEU A 735 55.23 -25.84 -15.89
CA LEU A 735 56.45 -26.55 -15.53
C LEU A 735 56.65 -27.82 -16.37
N SER A 736 55.57 -28.55 -16.70
CA SER A 736 55.67 -29.77 -17.50
C SER A 736 56.18 -29.55 -18.93
N PHE A 737 56.05 -28.34 -19.49
CA PHE A 737 56.65 -28.00 -20.78
C PHE A 737 58.18 -27.81 -20.72
N LEU A 738 58.75 -27.73 -19.52
CA LEU A 738 60.20 -27.67 -19.29
C LEU A 738 60.79 -29.06 -19.04
N TYR A 739 60.20 -30.11 -19.62
CA TYR A 739 60.54 -31.52 -19.36
C TYR A 739 62.02 -31.87 -19.62
N PHE A 740 62.67 -31.12 -20.50
CA PHE A 740 64.08 -31.30 -20.89
C PHE A 740 65.06 -30.70 -19.87
N ASP A 741 64.58 -29.88 -18.93
CA ASP A 741 65.40 -29.27 -17.88
C ASP A 741 65.27 -30.04 -16.55
N LYS A 742 66.40 -30.51 -16.05
CA LYS A 742 66.47 -31.32 -14.83
C LYS A 742 65.96 -30.56 -13.61
N ASN A 743 66.37 -29.30 -13.43
CA ASN A 743 65.99 -28.50 -12.26
C ASN A 743 64.48 -28.23 -12.22
N SER A 744 63.87 -28.02 -13.37
CA SER A 744 62.42 -27.83 -13.52
C SER A 744 61.65 -29.10 -13.15
N MET A 745 62.11 -30.26 -13.60
CA MET A 745 61.47 -31.54 -13.28
C MET A 745 61.66 -31.94 -11.81
N GLU A 746 62.81 -31.65 -11.20
CA GLU A 746 63.04 -31.86 -9.76
C GLU A 746 62.08 -31.00 -8.92
N PHE A 747 61.90 -29.74 -9.29
CA PHE A 747 60.96 -28.85 -8.63
C PHE A 747 59.49 -29.30 -8.81
N LEU A 748 59.12 -29.73 -10.01
CA LEU A 748 57.80 -30.29 -10.29
C LEU A 748 57.54 -31.53 -9.42
N PHE A 749 58.52 -32.44 -9.30
CA PHE A 749 58.44 -33.61 -8.45
C PHE A 749 58.22 -33.24 -6.99
N ALA A 750 59.04 -32.35 -6.42
CA ALA A 750 58.92 -31.91 -5.03
C ALA A 750 57.55 -31.27 -4.74
N THR A 751 57.04 -30.48 -5.69
CA THR A 751 55.72 -29.84 -5.56
C THR A 751 54.59 -30.88 -5.57
N LEU A 752 54.64 -31.86 -6.47
CA LEU A 752 53.67 -32.96 -6.50
C LEU A 752 53.75 -33.80 -5.23
N GLU A 753 54.95 -34.14 -4.75
CA GLU A 753 55.13 -34.92 -3.54
C GLU A 753 54.43 -34.26 -2.34
N LYS A 754 54.55 -32.94 -2.21
CA LYS A 754 53.92 -32.16 -1.14
C LYS A 754 52.40 -32.00 -1.32
N HIS A 755 51.91 -31.73 -2.53
CA HIS A 755 50.53 -31.24 -2.75
C HIS A 755 49.60 -32.18 -3.53
N PHE A 756 50.09 -33.32 -4.04
CA PHE A 756 49.30 -34.18 -4.94
C PHE A 756 48.00 -34.69 -4.30
N SER A 757 47.98 -34.87 -2.98
CA SER A 757 46.81 -35.34 -2.25
C SER A 757 45.62 -34.39 -2.37
N SER A 758 45.86 -33.08 -2.43
CA SER A 758 44.87 -32.02 -2.66
C SER A 758 44.65 -31.74 -4.15
N LEU A 759 45.71 -31.81 -4.96
CA LEU A 759 45.64 -31.58 -6.41
C LEU A 759 44.83 -32.65 -7.14
N LYS A 760 44.88 -33.92 -6.74
CA LYS A 760 44.15 -35.00 -7.44
C LYS A 760 42.63 -34.86 -7.42
N SER A 761 42.07 -34.14 -6.43
CA SER A 761 40.64 -33.81 -6.36
C SER A 761 40.26 -32.68 -7.31
N ASN A 762 41.24 -32.01 -7.90
CA ASN A 762 41.04 -30.96 -8.88
C ASN A 762 40.62 -31.56 -10.22
N LYS A 763 39.44 -31.18 -10.70
CA LYS A 763 38.89 -31.60 -12.01
C LYS A 763 39.43 -30.76 -13.19
N SER A 764 40.40 -29.88 -12.95
CA SER A 764 40.97 -29.05 -14.02
C SER A 764 41.59 -29.88 -15.13
N HIS A 765 41.35 -29.46 -16.37
CA HIS A 765 42.04 -29.97 -17.55
C HIS A 765 43.57 -29.78 -17.47
N ASP A 766 44.07 -28.84 -16.67
CA ASP A 766 45.49 -28.53 -16.56
C ASP A 766 46.31 -29.70 -16.02
N LEU A 767 45.82 -30.41 -14.98
CA LEU A 767 46.50 -31.59 -14.45
C LEU A 767 46.50 -32.75 -15.45
N LYS A 768 45.41 -32.92 -16.21
CA LYS A 768 45.37 -33.93 -17.27
C LYS A 768 46.41 -33.61 -18.35
N LYS A 769 46.47 -32.36 -18.80
CA LYS A 769 47.42 -31.91 -19.82
C LYS A 769 48.87 -32.02 -19.34
N MET A 770 49.14 -31.68 -18.08
CA MET A 770 50.44 -31.90 -17.44
C MET A 770 50.87 -33.37 -17.53
N LYS A 771 49.97 -34.30 -17.20
CA LYS A 771 50.25 -35.75 -17.29
C LYS A 771 50.53 -36.19 -18.73
N GLU A 772 49.72 -35.73 -19.68
CA GLU A 772 49.91 -36.04 -21.11
C GLU A 772 51.28 -35.61 -21.61
N ILE A 773 51.73 -34.39 -21.25
CA ILE A 773 53.04 -33.85 -21.62
C ILE A 773 54.18 -34.70 -21.04
N LEU A 774 54.10 -35.04 -19.76
CA LEU A 774 55.15 -35.82 -19.09
C LEU A 774 55.23 -37.27 -19.63
N ILE A 775 54.09 -37.87 -19.98
CA ILE A 775 54.05 -39.24 -20.54
C ILE A 775 54.60 -39.26 -21.97
N SER A 776 54.27 -38.27 -22.81
CA SER A 776 54.72 -38.22 -24.20
C SER A 776 56.22 -37.98 -24.32
N HIS A 777 56.82 -37.22 -23.40
CA HIS A 777 58.26 -36.90 -23.39
C HIS A 777 59.05 -37.71 -22.36
N ARG A 778 58.56 -38.89 -21.96
CA ARG A 778 59.19 -39.72 -20.91
C ARG A 778 60.66 -40.08 -21.16
N HIS A 779 61.07 -40.14 -22.42
CA HIS A 779 62.43 -40.50 -22.83
C HIS A 779 63.39 -39.30 -22.81
N GLU A 780 62.85 -38.08 -22.75
CA GLU A 780 63.61 -36.82 -22.66
C GLU A 780 63.81 -36.38 -21.20
N ILE A 781 63.08 -36.99 -20.26
CA ILE A 781 63.24 -36.78 -18.82
C ILE A 781 64.28 -37.78 -18.28
N PRO A 782 65.21 -37.37 -17.40
CA PRO A 782 66.13 -38.31 -16.74
C PRO A 782 65.38 -39.51 -16.14
N ASN A 783 65.80 -40.73 -16.49
CA ASN A 783 65.03 -41.95 -16.21
C ASN A 783 64.72 -42.15 -14.72
N ASN A 784 65.69 -41.87 -13.84
CA ASN A 784 65.51 -41.91 -12.39
C ASN A 784 64.41 -40.95 -11.91
N LEU A 785 64.36 -39.75 -12.47
CA LEU A 785 63.39 -38.73 -12.11
C LEU A 785 61.99 -39.05 -12.67
N TYR A 786 61.91 -39.56 -13.92
CA TYR A 786 60.65 -40.00 -14.49
C TYR A 786 60.03 -41.16 -13.69
N LEU A 787 60.84 -42.13 -13.24
CA LEU A 787 60.37 -43.21 -12.37
C LEU A 787 59.74 -42.69 -11.07
N SER A 788 60.38 -41.68 -10.43
CA SER A 788 59.83 -41.03 -9.25
C SER A 788 58.54 -40.24 -9.53
N LEU A 789 58.41 -39.64 -10.71
CA LEU A 789 57.21 -38.93 -11.14
C LEU A 789 56.06 -39.87 -11.52
N LYS A 790 56.37 -41.08 -12.01
CA LYS A 790 55.42 -42.04 -12.60
C LYS A 790 54.22 -42.31 -11.70
N LYS A 791 54.43 -42.41 -10.38
CA LYS A 791 53.38 -42.60 -9.35
C LYS A 791 52.31 -41.50 -9.31
N TYR A 792 52.62 -40.30 -9.79
CA TYR A 792 51.70 -39.15 -9.82
C TYR A 792 51.06 -38.92 -11.20
N VAL A 793 51.75 -39.34 -12.26
CA VAL A 793 51.35 -39.01 -13.64
C VAL A 793 50.67 -40.15 -14.39
N TYR A 794 51.04 -41.40 -14.11
CA TYR A 794 50.55 -42.57 -14.84
C TYR A 794 49.28 -43.16 -14.22
N ASP A 795 48.32 -43.57 -15.06
CA ASP A 795 47.09 -44.23 -14.60
C ASP A 795 47.27 -45.76 -14.58
N TYR A 796 47.69 -46.26 -13.42
CA TYR A 796 47.90 -47.69 -13.17
C TYR A 796 46.60 -48.52 -13.20
N THR A 797 45.41 -47.90 -13.27
CA THR A 797 44.17 -48.65 -13.48
C THR A 797 44.11 -49.26 -14.88
N VAL A 798 44.88 -48.74 -15.84
CA VAL A 798 45.02 -49.30 -17.19
C VAL A 798 45.73 -50.65 -17.12
N ASP A 799 46.92 -50.69 -16.53
CA ASP A 799 47.72 -51.91 -16.34
C ASP A 799 46.96 -52.94 -15.48
N ALA A 800 46.22 -52.47 -14.49
CA ALA A 800 45.44 -53.33 -13.61
C ALA A 800 44.36 -54.15 -14.34
N LYS A 801 43.85 -53.69 -15.49
CA LYS A 801 42.83 -54.42 -16.28
C LYS A 801 43.34 -55.75 -16.83
N GLU A 802 44.66 -55.93 -16.92
CA GLU A 802 45.29 -57.17 -17.40
C GLU A 802 45.42 -58.23 -16.28
N ILE A 803 45.09 -57.88 -15.04
CA ILE A 803 45.19 -58.78 -13.88
C ILE A 803 43.85 -59.46 -13.61
N TYR A 804 43.68 -60.69 -14.13
CA TYR A 804 42.46 -61.48 -13.97
C TYR A 804 42.38 -62.25 -12.64
N ASN A 805 43.48 -62.37 -11.89
CA ASN A 805 43.45 -63.00 -10.57
C ASN A 805 42.73 -62.09 -9.56
N LYS A 806 41.64 -62.56 -8.96
CA LYS A 806 40.81 -61.78 -8.02
C LYS A 806 41.56 -61.35 -6.75
N ASN A 807 42.65 -62.02 -6.42
CA ASN A 807 43.49 -61.79 -5.24
C ASN A 807 44.80 -61.08 -5.57
N GLU A 808 44.97 -60.61 -6.81
CA GLU A 808 46.08 -59.76 -7.22
C GLU A 808 45.54 -58.47 -7.82
N GLY A 809 46.38 -57.44 -7.84
CA GLY A 809 46.05 -56.16 -8.43
C GLY A 809 47.21 -55.20 -8.36
N ILE A 810 46.99 -53.96 -8.79
CA ILE A 810 47.96 -52.87 -8.67
C ILE A 810 47.44 -51.88 -7.65
N VAL A 811 48.31 -51.39 -6.78
CA VAL A 811 47.99 -50.27 -5.89
C VAL A 811 47.83 -49.03 -6.75
N VAL A 812 46.61 -48.55 -6.92
CA VAL A 812 46.30 -47.37 -7.75
C VAL A 812 46.19 -46.09 -6.91
N PHE A 813 46.14 -46.23 -5.58
CA PHE A 813 45.97 -45.10 -4.69
C PHE A 813 46.44 -45.40 -3.26
N ILE A 814 47.13 -44.45 -2.64
CA ILE A 814 47.43 -44.42 -1.20
C ILE A 814 47.18 -43.00 -0.68
N LYS A 815 46.58 -42.89 0.51
CA LYS A 815 46.51 -41.69 1.36
C LYS A 815 46.75 -42.14 2.81
N GLU A 816 47.30 -41.27 3.66
CA GLU A 816 47.64 -41.44 5.09
C GLU A 816 47.16 -42.75 5.79
N HIS A 817 45.86 -43.05 5.79
CA HIS A 817 45.29 -44.21 6.49
C HIS A 817 44.60 -45.25 5.59
N PHE A 818 44.47 -45.00 4.28
CA PHE A 818 43.79 -45.92 3.36
C PHE A 818 44.29 -45.85 1.92
N GLY A 819 44.03 -46.90 1.15
CA GLY A 819 44.34 -46.94 -0.27
C GLY A 819 43.33 -47.73 -1.10
N PHE A 820 43.57 -47.80 -2.41
CA PHE A 820 42.80 -48.61 -3.34
C PHE A 820 43.70 -49.48 -4.22
N ILE A 821 43.25 -50.71 -4.45
CA ILE A 821 43.83 -51.65 -5.40
C ILE A 821 42.85 -51.82 -6.57
N ALA A 822 43.36 -51.87 -7.79
CA ALA A 822 42.58 -52.20 -8.98
C ALA A 822 43.03 -53.53 -9.58
N ASN A 823 42.09 -54.24 -10.20
CA ASN A 823 42.35 -55.39 -11.08
C ASN A 823 41.26 -55.48 -12.17
N ALA A 824 41.26 -56.54 -12.99
CA ALA A 824 40.28 -56.73 -14.07
C ALA A 824 38.82 -56.79 -13.56
N HIS A 825 38.61 -57.23 -12.31
CA HIS A 825 37.27 -57.45 -11.74
C HIS A 825 36.76 -56.25 -10.94
N ASN A 826 37.66 -55.47 -10.36
CA ASN A 826 37.29 -54.37 -9.47
C ASN A 826 38.28 -53.22 -9.59
N ARG A 827 37.75 -52.03 -9.88
CA ARG A 827 38.55 -50.83 -10.14
C ARG A 827 38.99 -50.10 -8.86
N SER A 828 38.43 -50.45 -7.71
CA SER A 828 38.69 -49.73 -6.45
C SER A 828 38.40 -50.60 -5.23
N ILE A 829 39.27 -51.57 -4.95
CA ILE A 829 39.24 -52.38 -3.74
C ILE A 829 39.87 -51.59 -2.60
N TYR A 830 39.09 -51.23 -1.59
CA TYR A 830 39.55 -50.46 -0.44
C TYR A 830 40.53 -51.24 0.44
N PHE A 831 41.56 -50.60 0.97
CA PHE A 831 42.35 -51.13 2.08
C PHE A 831 42.72 -50.07 3.11
N ASN A 832 42.93 -50.49 4.35
CA ASN A 832 43.57 -49.67 5.37
C ASN A 832 45.09 -49.83 5.26
N VAL A 833 45.86 -48.73 5.38
CA VAL A 833 47.32 -48.75 5.23
C VAL A 833 48.00 -49.71 6.22
N ASN A 834 47.40 -50.00 7.38
CA ASN A 834 47.93 -51.00 8.33
C ASN A 834 47.93 -52.44 7.77
N ASN A 835 47.26 -52.69 6.65
CA ASN A 835 47.20 -54.00 6.00
C ASN A 835 48.23 -54.19 4.88
N ILE A 836 49.10 -53.21 4.62
CA ILE A 836 50.06 -53.22 3.52
C ILE A 836 51.49 -53.48 4.00
N GLU A 837 52.26 -54.22 3.20
CA GLU A 837 53.69 -54.41 3.40
C GLU A 837 54.44 -53.07 3.33
N GLU A 838 55.39 -52.86 4.25
CA GLU A 838 56.19 -51.64 4.32
C GLU A 838 57.00 -51.45 3.03
N GLY A 839 57.04 -50.21 2.52
CA GLY A 839 57.66 -49.86 1.24
C GLY A 839 56.74 -49.98 0.01
N THR A 840 55.51 -50.49 0.15
CA THR A 840 54.57 -50.54 -0.97
C THR A 840 54.11 -49.15 -1.40
N SER A 841 54.17 -48.90 -2.71
CA SER A 841 53.90 -47.62 -3.36
C SER A 841 52.81 -47.74 -4.42
N VAL A 842 52.29 -46.59 -4.87
CA VAL A 842 51.38 -46.54 -6.02
C VAL A 842 52.11 -47.04 -7.27
N GLY A 843 51.50 -47.99 -7.96
CA GLY A 843 52.06 -48.67 -9.13
C GLY A 843 52.59 -50.07 -8.85
N ASP A 844 52.72 -50.47 -7.59
CA ASP A 844 53.20 -51.79 -7.24
C ASP A 844 52.13 -52.86 -7.42
N LYS A 845 52.54 -54.01 -7.97
CA LYS A 845 51.69 -55.19 -8.07
C LYS A 845 51.67 -55.90 -6.71
N VAL A 846 50.48 -56.21 -6.22
CA VAL A 846 50.29 -56.77 -4.88
C VAL A 846 49.36 -57.99 -4.90
N LYS A 847 49.61 -58.91 -3.98
CA LYS A 847 48.72 -60.02 -3.65
C LYS A 847 48.03 -59.75 -2.33
N PHE A 848 46.73 -60.04 -2.23
CA PHE A 848 45.93 -59.75 -1.06
C PHE A 848 44.82 -60.76 -0.84
N SER A 849 44.22 -60.72 0.35
CA SER A 849 43.00 -61.46 0.69
C SER A 849 41.84 -60.48 0.83
N THR A 850 40.65 -60.84 0.33
CA THR A 850 39.47 -60.00 0.44
C THR A 850 38.66 -60.31 1.69
N TYR A 851 37.99 -59.31 2.23
CA TYR A 851 36.98 -59.43 3.29
C TYR A 851 35.86 -58.42 3.05
N ARG A 852 34.74 -58.57 3.75
CA ARG A 852 33.59 -57.66 3.63
C ARG A 852 33.52 -56.77 4.87
N ASN A 853 33.37 -55.46 4.66
CA ASN A 853 33.07 -54.48 5.71
C ASN A 853 31.72 -53.79 5.40
N PRO A 854 31.17 -52.96 6.31
CA PRO A 854 29.89 -52.28 6.10
C PRO A 854 29.82 -51.37 4.86
N LYS A 855 30.97 -51.03 4.27
CA LYS A 855 31.10 -50.17 3.07
C LYS A 855 31.44 -50.96 1.80
N GLY A 856 31.61 -52.28 1.86
CA GLY A 856 31.86 -53.13 0.68
C GLY A 856 33.02 -54.12 0.84
N ILE A 857 33.61 -54.51 -0.29
CA ILE A 857 34.76 -55.42 -0.36
C ILE A 857 36.05 -54.65 -0.06
N ALA A 858 36.86 -55.17 0.85
CA ALA A 858 38.14 -54.60 1.26
C ALA A 858 39.27 -55.64 1.20
N ALA A 859 40.51 -55.18 1.07
CA ALA A 859 41.72 -56.00 1.03
C ALA A 859 42.47 -55.98 2.37
N LYS A 860 43.02 -57.13 2.75
CA LYS A 860 43.88 -57.35 3.91
C LYS A 860 45.06 -58.26 3.55
N ASN A 861 46.11 -58.26 4.37
CA ASN A 861 47.35 -59.05 4.14
C ASN A 861 47.96 -58.75 2.75
N ILE A 862 48.14 -57.47 2.43
CA ILE A 862 48.62 -57.01 1.12
C ILE A 862 50.14 -57.12 1.09
N LYS A 863 50.66 -57.93 0.17
CA LYS A 863 52.11 -58.17 -0.01
C LYS A 863 52.55 -57.83 -1.42
N LEU A 864 53.77 -57.32 -1.55
CA LEU A 864 54.40 -57.01 -2.84
C LEU A 864 54.63 -58.30 -3.64
N ILE A 865 54.26 -58.26 -4.92
CA ILE A 865 54.65 -59.27 -5.90
C ILE A 865 55.92 -58.75 -6.55
N ARG A 866 57.07 -59.29 -6.12
CA ARG A 866 58.39 -58.96 -6.67
C ARG A 866 58.62 -59.61 -8.02
#